data_AF-A0A286UIB9-F1
#
_entry.id   AF-A0A286UIB9-F1
#
_cell.length_a   1.000
_cell.length_b   1.000
_cell.length_c   1.000
_cell.angle_alpha   90.00
_cell.angle_beta   90.00
_cell.angle_gamma   90.00
#
_symmetry.space_group_name_H-M   'P 1'
#
loop_
_entity.id
_entity.type
_entity.pdbx_description
1 polymer ?
#
loop_
_entity_poly.entity_id
_entity_poly.type
_entity_poly.pdbx_seq_one_letter_code
_entity_poly.pdbx_strand_id
1 'polypeptide(L)'
;MESNESKMKELEISLKPMTVPEQVANRPKCLDGTRVDLLQKIREWASSSDSPNIFLLTGIAGTGKSTVARTVAEEFKRKGRLGCYIFFERGKTDSSTITSTVIRTIAYHLARNNPVVAQFIWEATAKAEWSSFPSTNILFQELLHNPLPKAVQMGASNPILVVLDALDECGSSDIQEELAILLKEKISMLLSNFRFLITSRPESGIRSLFLTSVPSICEYFNLDRTSISSREDVIMFVCHEMKELRGKRDWYVPDDWPWDEKIRVLGDAADGIFIWASIAIKYISGKRPSRFQHLKVLVENLGVINKNLSGLYATVLKDSLEWNDETKGQFSRIFSLILFGKRPLTVKEIDDLLEMAVGTTRELLSCLQSLVTYERGEPIRIHHASLYDYLISPESVELAWHIDEENQKDIIAHWCFNQMKKGLRFNICDLETSFAMNKDVVYLDERVQNNIPTSLLYACQNWALHLRDVPYSEKLSQRLHYFAYNSLLYWVEVLSLTGSLYTCLGPALKSATTWIGDKNIRVSSFLEDASNHLVKFNDPILQSTPHIYMTFLPLMKEGSIVARHYTARFNGLARVEYIGEKPEEACIKQINVGSVVFSVSISPDGTRVLSGSFEGVRIWDVMSGETVFDLYRGVSFSVGFSNDGKYIASGNYDGTISIWNAATGESIHGTLEGHTEPVYSVAFSPDSKYIASGSDDRTVRIWDVEKGSVIGEPLKGHSDRVHFVIFSPNGIHFASSSNHEVIVRNVESREMSYPPLESDLSLSEIVFSHDSSKILSGYFDGAIHIWDVSTGTMLRELSRSEFGDGRLLAYSPDNRHILVGSRGGIMRIWDVEDSEILPKLFRGHTDDVISASYSSDGTCFVSGSDDRTIRVWGAGGGQTETKPSGDMMSIEVSVDGKSLVTGSEDGTVTVWSAETGEVLKGPSEGHGDGVTKLSFTSDGDEYRFACSSGQNVLIWKLNVEPITCQGHSSLVVSLCFSPDGKHVASGSWDNTIRVWNSQNGLLALGPLEGHELAIDSVCYSGDGTRIVSGSYDRTVRIWDSSNGGLLFTLEGHSPIANSVACSNNGSLFTFGDDRGTVQVWDARSNNLVHELSRATQQVFRLCFSSDDAWIASSSINGSISVWNAFTGGLLFYFILPVLLNDIAFLPSTDPKYIRLASASSDGLIRIWCLDVGSQETAWILKNDGWLTGNDGNLLFWPVFNQINTIRESRDSVDSL
;
A
#
# COMPACT_ATOMS: atom_id res chain seq x y z
N MET A 1 -20.11 -39.11 -3.72
CA MET A 1 -20.70 -38.09 -2.83
C MET A 1 -19.62 -37.33 -2.07
N GLU A 2 -18.62 -37.99 -1.50
CA GLU A 2 -17.48 -37.34 -0.79
C GLU A 2 -16.71 -36.29 -1.64
N SER A 3 -16.53 -36.50 -2.94
CA SER A 3 -15.86 -35.53 -3.84
C SER A 3 -16.63 -34.21 -4.03
N ASN A 4 -17.96 -34.20 -3.97
CA ASN A 4 -18.74 -32.96 -4.18
C ASN A 4 -18.83 -32.11 -2.92
N GLU A 5 -18.87 -32.72 -1.73
CA GLU A 5 -18.85 -31.97 -0.47
C GLU A 5 -17.50 -31.26 -0.25
N SER A 6 -16.38 -31.90 -0.62
CA SER A 6 -15.06 -31.27 -0.55
C SER A 6 -14.97 -30.03 -1.45
N LYS A 7 -15.44 -30.13 -2.70
CA LYS A 7 -15.48 -29.00 -3.65
C LYS A 7 -16.35 -27.85 -3.16
N MET A 8 -17.49 -28.15 -2.53
CA MET A 8 -18.37 -27.12 -2.00
C MET A 8 -17.77 -26.39 -0.79
N LYS A 9 -17.00 -27.08 0.07
CA LYS A 9 -16.25 -26.43 1.16
C LYS A 9 -15.15 -25.51 0.64
N GLU A 10 -14.42 -25.93 -0.39
CA GLU A 10 -13.44 -25.06 -1.05
C GLU A 10 -14.08 -23.83 -1.69
N LEU A 11 -15.21 -24.00 -2.39
CA LEU A 11 -15.97 -22.88 -2.95
C LEU A 11 -16.47 -21.92 -1.88
N GLU A 12 -16.88 -22.42 -0.71
CA GLU A 12 -17.32 -21.58 0.41
C GLU A 12 -16.18 -20.73 0.97
N ILE A 13 -14.98 -21.32 1.10
CA ILE A 13 -13.76 -20.62 1.56
C ILE A 13 -13.30 -19.59 0.53
N SER A 14 -13.33 -19.94 -0.75
CA SER A 14 -12.87 -19.09 -1.86
C SER A 14 -13.83 -17.94 -2.15
N LEU A 15 -15.13 -18.20 -2.25
CA LEU A 15 -16.13 -17.20 -2.65
C LEU A 15 -16.63 -16.36 -1.47
N LYS A 16 -16.48 -16.82 -0.22
CA LYS A 16 -16.96 -16.13 1.00
C LYS A 16 -18.39 -15.56 0.81
N PRO A 17 -19.39 -16.40 0.48
CA PRO A 17 -20.74 -15.93 0.17
C PRO A 17 -21.41 -15.29 1.39
N MET A 18 -22.43 -14.45 1.17
CA MET A 18 -23.24 -13.92 2.27
C MET A 18 -23.90 -15.07 3.01
N THR A 19 -23.76 -15.08 4.34
CA THR A 19 -24.50 -16.01 5.19
C THR A 19 -25.97 -15.61 5.17
N VAL A 20 -26.83 -16.42 4.53
CA VAL A 20 -28.28 -16.25 4.62
C VAL A 20 -28.73 -16.67 6.03
N PRO A 21 -29.17 -15.74 6.90
CA PRO A 21 -29.56 -16.09 8.26
C PRO A 21 -30.73 -17.08 8.27
N GLU A 22 -30.76 -18.05 9.19
CA GLU A 22 -31.85 -19.02 9.32
C GLU A 22 -33.24 -18.35 9.44
N GLN A 23 -33.29 -17.14 9.98
CA GLN A 23 -34.52 -16.35 10.11
C GLN A 23 -35.08 -15.86 8.76
N VAL A 24 -34.23 -15.68 7.74
CA VAL A 24 -34.68 -15.37 6.36
C VAL A 24 -35.36 -16.60 5.74
N ALA A 25 -34.88 -17.80 6.06
CA ALA A 25 -35.56 -19.04 5.67
C ALA A 25 -36.96 -19.17 6.30
N ASN A 26 -37.16 -18.57 7.47
CA ASN A 26 -38.42 -18.60 8.24
C ASN A 26 -39.37 -17.42 7.95
N ARG A 27 -39.09 -16.56 6.96
CA ARG A 27 -40.03 -15.49 6.58
C ARG A 27 -41.39 -16.04 6.10
N PRO A 28 -42.50 -15.36 6.45
CA PRO A 28 -43.84 -15.79 6.07
C PRO A 28 -44.05 -15.69 4.55
N LYS A 29 -44.87 -16.60 4.02
CA LYS A 29 -45.31 -16.63 2.62
C LYS A 29 -46.63 -15.86 2.47
N CYS A 30 -47.05 -15.61 1.23
CA CYS A 30 -48.37 -15.08 0.95
C CYS A 30 -49.41 -16.05 1.50
N LEU A 31 -50.45 -15.49 2.13
CA LEU A 31 -51.58 -16.27 2.59
C LEU A 31 -52.33 -16.83 1.36
N ASP A 32 -52.81 -18.06 1.45
CA ASP A 32 -53.61 -18.67 0.39
C ASP A 32 -54.83 -17.79 0.06
N GLY A 33 -54.99 -17.47 -1.23
CA GLY A 33 -56.05 -16.57 -1.71
C GLY A 33 -55.66 -15.09 -1.78
N THR A 34 -54.46 -14.70 -1.31
CA THR A 34 -53.96 -13.32 -1.45
C THR A 34 -52.96 -13.18 -2.60
N ARG A 35 -52.87 -11.99 -3.21
CA ARG A 35 -51.91 -11.67 -4.29
C ARG A 35 -52.00 -12.60 -5.52
N VAL A 36 -53.16 -13.21 -5.75
CA VAL A 36 -53.37 -14.26 -6.75
C VAL A 36 -52.94 -13.84 -8.14
N ASP A 37 -53.42 -12.68 -8.61
CA ASP A 37 -53.15 -12.18 -9.96
C ASP A 37 -51.66 -11.87 -10.17
N LEU A 38 -51.01 -11.28 -9.17
CA LEU A 38 -49.58 -10.95 -9.23
C LEU A 38 -48.72 -12.21 -9.24
N LEU A 39 -49.01 -13.18 -8.36
CA LEU A 39 -48.30 -14.45 -8.32
C LEU A 39 -48.45 -15.20 -9.65
N GLN A 40 -49.64 -15.18 -10.24
CA GLN A 40 -49.89 -15.78 -11.55
C GLN A 40 -49.03 -15.11 -12.63
N LYS A 41 -48.98 -13.77 -12.65
CA LYS A 41 -48.16 -13.01 -13.59
C LYS A 41 -46.67 -13.33 -13.47
N ILE A 42 -46.13 -13.40 -12.24
CA ILE A 42 -44.72 -13.75 -12.02
C ILE A 42 -44.43 -15.20 -12.47
N ARG A 43 -45.37 -16.14 -12.27
CA ARG A 43 -45.23 -17.53 -12.72
C ARG A 43 -45.15 -17.65 -14.25
N GLU A 44 -46.00 -16.90 -14.95
CA GLU A 44 -46.03 -16.85 -16.42
C GLU A 44 -44.72 -16.26 -16.95
N TRP A 45 -44.26 -15.13 -16.39
CA TRP A 45 -42.97 -14.53 -16.73
C TRP A 45 -41.80 -15.48 -16.50
N ALA A 46 -41.69 -16.06 -15.30
CA ALA A 46 -40.55 -16.90 -14.91
C ALA A 46 -40.48 -18.22 -15.70
N SER A 47 -41.58 -18.65 -16.34
CA SER A 47 -41.66 -19.89 -17.12
C SER A 47 -41.59 -19.65 -18.63
N SER A 48 -41.67 -18.41 -19.09
CA SER A 48 -41.62 -18.02 -20.51
C SER A 48 -40.19 -18.07 -21.05
N SER A 49 -40.01 -18.38 -22.34
CA SER A 49 -38.73 -18.26 -23.06
C SER A 49 -38.48 -16.85 -23.60
N ASP A 50 -39.56 -16.11 -23.90
CA ASP A 50 -39.53 -14.86 -24.67
C ASP A 50 -39.64 -13.62 -23.77
N SER A 51 -39.84 -13.84 -22.47
CA SER A 51 -39.88 -12.78 -21.46
C SER A 51 -38.48 -12.24 -21.14
N PRO A 52 -38.37 -10.99 -20.65
CA PRO A 52 -37.10 -10.40 -20.23
C PRO A 52 -36.48 -11.12 -19.03
N ASN A 53 -35.16 -11.02 -18.87
CA ASN A 53 -34.43 -11.68 -17.77
C ASN A 53 -34.76 -11.11 -16.39
N ILE A 54 -35.26 -9.86 -16.31
CA ILE A 54 -35.51 -9.16 -15.04
C ILE A 54 -37.01 -8.87 -14.88
N PHE A 55 -37.55 -9.15 -13.69
CA PHE A 55 -38.86 -8.67 -13.23
C PHE A 55 -38.65 -7.75 -12.03
N LEU A 56 -38.99 -6.47 -12.18
CA LEU A 56 -38.86 -5.47 -11.13
C LEU A 56 -40.22 -5.21 -10.46
N LEU A 57 -40.35 -5.66 -9.22
CA LEU A 57 -41.52 -5.43 -8.37
C LEU A 57 -41.27 -4.24 -7.42
N THR A 58 -41.90 -3.11 -7.71
CA THR A 58 -41.84 -1.93 -6.86
C THR A 58 -43.10 -1.75 -6.02
N GLY A 59 -43.03 -0.90 -4.99
CA GLY A 59 -44.17 -0.55 -4.17
C GLY A 59 -43.73 0.08 -2.86
N ILE A 60 -44.61 0.86 -2.23
CA ILE A 60 -44.28 1.51 -0.96
C ILE A 60 -43.97 0.48 0.14
N ALA A 61 -43.40 0.95 1.24
CA ALA A 61 -43.07 0.09 2.35
C ALA A 61 -44.34 -0.60 2.91
N GLY A 62 -44.25 -1.91 3.12
CA GLY A 62 -45.33 -2.70 3.71
C GLY A 62 -46.47 -3.17 2.81
N THR A 63 -46.34 -3.09 1.48
CA THR A 63 -47.31 -3.70 0.55
C THR A 63 -47.14 -5.21 0.34
N GLY A 64 -46.13 -5.84 0.95
CA GLY A 64 -45.92 -7.30 0.91
C GLY A 64 -44.93 -7.79 -0.16
N LYS A 65 -44.08 -6.92 -0.72
CA LYS A 65 -43.11 -7.27 -1.78
C LYS A 65 -42.21 -8.47 -1.43
N SER A 66 -41.56 -8.42 -0.26
CA SER A 66 -40.69 -9.50 0.20
C SER A 66 -41.44 -10.80 0.48
N THR A 67 -42.71 -10.72 0.89
CA THR A 67 -43.59 -11.88 1.06
C THR A 67 -43.90 -12.55 -0.29
N VAL A 68 -44.13 -11.75 -1.34
CA VAL A 68 -44.29 -12.27 -2.72
C VAL A 68 -43.00 -12.93 -3.19
N ALA A 69 -41.84 -12.26 -3.03
CA ALA A 69 -40.54 -12.82 -3.40
C ALA A 69 -40.25 -14.15 -2.70
N ARG A 70 -40.52 -14.25 -1.38
CA ARG A 70 -40.37 -15.47 -0.58
C ARG A 70 -41.27 -16.61 -1.06
N THR A 71 -42.51 -16.30 -1.45
CA THR A 71 -43.49 -17.28 -1.95
C THR A 71 -43.03 -17.86 -3.28
N VAL A 72 -42.64 -17.00 -4.21
CA VAL A 72 -42.14 -17.41 -5.53
C VAL A 72 -40.84 -18.21 -5.39
N ALA A 73 -39.91 -17.77 -4.54
CA ALA A 73 -38.66 -18.47 -4.28
C ALA A 73 -38.90 -19.90 -3.76
N GLU A 74 -39.85 -20.09 -2.83
CA GLU A 74 -40.21 -21.43 -2.34
C GLU A 74 -40.80 -22.32 -3.43
N GLU A 75 -41.73 -21.79 -4.22
CA GLU A 75 -42.35 -22.54 -5.31
C GLU A 75 -41.30 -23.07 -6.28
N PHE A 76 -40.30 -22.23 -6.62
CA PHE A 76 -39.18 -22.62 -7.48
C PHE A 76 -38.21 -23.57 -6.77
N LYS A 77 -37.98 -23.41 -5.46
CA LYS A 77 -37.18 -24.35 -4.66
C LYS A 77 -37.79 -25.75 -4.67
N ARG A 78 -39.10 -25.86 -4.47
CA ARG A 78 -39.83 -27.15 -4.52
C ARG A 78 -39.78 -27.79 -5.90
N LYS A 79 -39.69 -26.98 -6.97
CA LYS A 79 -39.51 -27.45 -8.36
C LYS A 79 -38.04 -27.78 -8.70
N GLY A 80 -37.09 -27.59 -7.77
CA GLY A 80 -35.65 -27.76 -8.03
C GLY A 80 -35.06 -26.73 -9.01
N ARG A 81 -35.68 -25.54 -9.09
CA ARG A 81 -35.36 -24.48 -10.07
C ARG A 81 -34.97 -23.15 -9.42
N LEU A 82 -34.80 -23.10 -8.10
CA LEU A 82 -34.29 -21.91 -7.42
C LEU A 82 -32.75 -21.92 -7.48
N GLY A 83 -32.18 -20.89 -8.09
CA GLY A 83 -30.75 -20.67 -8.16
C GLY A 83 -30.21 -20.02 -6.89
N CYS A 84 -30.73 -18.84 -6.56
CA CYS A 84 -30.26 -18.06 -5.39
C CYS A 84 -31.41 -17.20 -4.82
N TYR A 85 -31.37 -16.94 -3.50
CA TYR A 85 -32.25 -15.99 -2.82
C TYR A 85 -31.40 -15.13 -1.88
N ILE A 86 -31.36 -13.83 -2.15
CA ILE A 86 -30.63 -12.82 -1.35
C ILE A 86 -31.66 -11.84 -0.80
N PHE A 87 -31.53 -11.51 0.49
CA PHE A 87 -32.34 -10.49 1.15
C PHE A 87 -31.41 -9.41 1.72
N PHE A 88 -31.58 -8.17 1.28
CA PHE A 88 -30.79 -7.02 1.75
C PHE A 88 -31.40 -6.45 3.04
N GLU A 89 -30.54 -6.15 4.02
CA GLU A 89 -30.92 -5.49 5.27
C GLU A 89 -30.11 -4.20 5.43
N ARG A 90 -30.82 -3.08 5.68
CA ARG A 90 -30.18 -1.77 5.85
C ARG A 90 -29.19 -1.79 7.02
N GLY A 91 -27.95 -1.35 6.77
CA GLY A 91 -26.89 -1.24 7.77
C GLY A 91 -26.12 -2.52 8.11
N LYS A 92 -26.33 -3.62 7.36
CA LYS A 92 -25.64 -4.91 7.59
C LYS A 92 -24.57 -5.30 6.58
N THR A 93 -24.59 -4.70 5.41
CA THR A 93 -23.67 -5.00 4.31
C THR A 93 -22.55 -3.99 4.29
N ASP A 94 -21.31 -4.45 4.38
CA ASP A 94 -20.12 -3.62 4.23
C ASP A 94 -20.19 -2.84 2.92
N SER A 95 -20.28 -1.51 3.07
CA SER A 95 -20.62 -0.61 1.96
C SER A 95 -19.58 -0.63 0.84
N SER A 96 -18.33 -0.99 1.14
CA SER A 96 -17.23 -0.96 0.16
C SER A 96 -17.14 -2.19 -0.75
N THR A 97 -17.78 -3.33 -0.45
CA THR A 97 -17.59 -4.60 -1.19
C THR A 97 -18.89 -5.32 -1.57
N ILE A 98 -20.02 -4.65 -1.43
CA ILE A 98 -21.35 -5.24 -1.58
C ILE A 98 -21.64 -5.77 -2.99
N THR A 99 -21.18 -5.09 -4.03
CA THR A 99 -21.41 -5.48 -5.43
C THR A 99 -20.70 -6.80 -5.76
N SER A 100 -19.43 -6.93 -5.40
CA SER A 100 -18.64 -8.16 -5.58
C SER A 100 -19.18 -9.32 -4.72
N THR A 101 -19.62 -9.02 -3.50
CA THR A 101 -20.20 -10.01 -2.57
C THR A 101 -21.51 -10.60 -3.10
N VAL A 102 -22.37 -9.79 -3.71
CA VAL A 102 -23.65 -10.27 -4.32
C VAL A 102 -23.38 -11.28 -5.43
N ILE A 103 -22.42 -11.01 -6.32
CA ILE A 103 -22.08 -11.92 -7.43
C ILE A 103 -21.55 -13.25 -6.90
N ARG A 104 -20.60 -13.22 -5.96
CA ARG A 104 -20.04 -14.43 -5.34
C ARG A 104 -21.11 -15.28 -4.68
N THR A 105 -22.05 -14.62 -4.01
CA THR A 105 -23.20 -15.27 -3.37
C THR A 105 -24.11 -15.95 -4.40
N ILE A 106 -24.42 -15.27 -5.51
CA ILE A 106 -25.20 -15.86 -6.61
C ILE A 106 -24.47 -17.08 -7.19
N ALA A 107 -23.17 -16.96 -7.49
CA ALA A 107 -22.36 -18.04 -8.05
C ALA A 107 -22.31 -19.27 -7.12
N TYR A 108 -22.02 -19.06 -5.83
CA TYR A 108 -21.99 -20.12 -4.83
C TYR A 108 -23.33 -20.85 -4.72
N HIS A 109 -24.45 -20.11 -4.66
CA HIS A 109 -25.77 -20.74 -4.54
C HIS A 109 -26.23 -21.43 -5.83
N LEU A 110 -25.87 -20.91 -7.01
CA LEU A 110 -26.10 -21.58 -8.28
C LEU A 110 -25.33 -22.90 -8.36
N ALA A 111 -24.06 -22.91 -7.95
CA ALA A 111 -23.25 -24.12 -7.83
C ALA A 111 -23.88 -25.12 -6.85
N ARG A 112 -24.25 -24.67 -5.66
CA ARG A 112 -24.84 -25.52 -4.62
C ARG A 112 -26.15 -26.20 -5.06
N ASN A 113 -26.97 -25.49 -5.83
CA ASN A 113 -28.30 -25.96 -6.21
C ASN A 113 -28.32 -26.73 -7.54
N ASN A 114 -27.26 -26.64 -8.36
CA ASN A 114 -27.16 -27.35 -9.63
C ASN A 114 -25.76 -28.00 -9.81
N PRO A 115 -25.65 -29.34 -9.75
CA PRO A 115 -24.38 -30.05 -9.84
C PRO A 115 -23.58 -29.79 -11.14
N VAL A 116 -24.27 -29.54 -12.26
CA VAL A 116 -23.62 -29.25 -13.55
C VAL A 116 -22.99 -27.87 -13.51
N VAL A 117 -23.70 -26.88 -12.95
CA VAL A 117 -23.17 -25.52 -12.75
C VAL A 117 -22.02 -25.53 -11.73
N ALA A 118 -22.11 -26.36 -10.68
CA ALA A 118 -21.07 -26.50 -9.67
C ALA A 118 -19.71 -26.86 -10.25
N GLN A 119 -19.67 -27.77 -11.22
CA GLN A 119 -18.43 -28.18 -11.86
C GLN A 119 -17.75 -27.00 -12.57
N PHE A 120 -18.48 -26.23 -13.37
CA PHE A 120 -17.91 -25.12 -14.13
C PHE A 120 -17.50 -23.94 -13.26
N ILE A 121 -18.25 -23.64 -12.19
CA ILE A 121 -17.87 -22.59 -11.23
C ILE A 121 -16.65 -23.04 -10.40
N TRP A 122 -16.54 -24.32 -10.04
CA TRP A 122 -15.35 -24.87 -9.38
C TRP A 122 -14.12 -24.83 -10.30
N GLU A 123 -14.26 -25.20 -11.57
CA GLU A 123 -13.15 -25.11 -12.53
C GLU A 123 -12.70 -23.66 -12.76
N ALA A 124 -13.63 -22.70 -12.77
CA ALA A 124 -13.32 -21.28 -12.88
C ALA A 124 -12.57 -20.76 -11.65
N THR A 125 -12.95 -21.17 -10.45
CA THR A 125 -12.29 -20.78 -9.19
C THR A 125 -10.94 -21.48 -8.98
N ALA A 126 -10.79 -22.75 -9.39
CA ALA A 126 -9.55 -23.51 -9.24
C ALA A 126 -8.40 -23.03 -10.16
N LYS A 127 -8.74 -22.39 -11.30
CA LYS A 127 -7.75 -21.78 -12.20
C LYS A 127 -7.26 -20.40 -11.74
N ALA A 128 -7.93 -19.83 -10.74
CA ALA A 128 -7.76 -18.45 -10.37
C ALA A 128 -6.97 -18.33 -9.06
N GLU A 129 -5.67 -18.09 -9.16
CA GLU A 129 -4.83 -17.73 -8.02
C GLU A 129 -5.14 -16.27 -7.61
N TRP A 130 -6.19 -16.08 -6.81
CA TRP A 130 -6.60 -14.77 -6.30
C TRP A 130 -5.88 -14.47 -4.99
N SER A 131 -4.74 -13.76 -5.05
CA SER A 131 -4.04 -13.22 -3.87
C SER A 131 -4.66 -11.90 -3.37
N SER A 132 -5.32 -11.15 -4.24
CA SER A 132 -6.21 -10.02 -3.93
C SER A 132 -7.53 -10.17 -4.69
N PHE A 133 -8.61 -9.62 -4.14
CA PHE A 133 -9.95 -9.86 -4.66
C PHE A 133 -10.21 -9.12 -5.98
N PRO A 134 -10.58 -9.82 -7.07
CA PRO A 134 -10.83 -9.20 -8.38
C PRO A 134 -12.08 -8.31 -8.41
N SER A 135 -12.15 -7.46 -9.43
CA SER A 135 -13.26 -6.56 -9.71
C SER A 135 -14.62 -7.24 -9.88
N THR A 136 -15.71 -6.49 -9.67
CA THR A 136 -17.08 -7.00 -9.74
C THR A 136 -17.42 -7.60 -11.12
N ASN A 137 -16.97 -7.03 -12.25
CA ASN A 137 -17.23 -7.57 -13.58
C ASN A 137 -16.31 -8.72 -13.92
N ILE A 138 -15.05 -8.75 -13.45
CA ILE A 138 -14.23 -9.96 -13.61
C ILE A 138 -14.89 -11.11 -12.86
N LEU A 139 -15.40 -10.87 -11.65
CA LEU A 139 -16.20 -11.84 -10.91
C LEU A 139 -17.47 -12.23 -11.69
N PHE A 140 -18.19 -11.29 -12.29
CA PHE A 140 -19.37 -11.59 -13.11
C PHE A 140 -19.01 -12.46 -14.33
N GLN A 141 -17.95 -12.09 -15.04
CA GLN A 141 -17.45 -12.76 -16.24
C GLN A 141 -17.04 -14.19 -15.91
N GLU A 142 -16.15 -14.36 -14.94
CA GLU A 142 -15.55 -15.65 -14.59
C GLU A 142 -16.52 -16.58 -13.85
N LEU A 143 -17.40 -16.05 -12.99
CA LEU A 143 -18.27 -16.89 -12.17
C LEU A 143 -19.68 -17.11 -12.75
N LEU A 144 -20.18 -16.20 -13.59
CA LEU A 144 -21.54 -16.28 -14.14
C LEU A 144 -21.56 -16.31 -15.67
N HIS A 145 -21.00 -15.32 -16.35
CA HIS A 145 -21.15 -15.19 -17.82
C HIS A 145 -20.44 -16.31 -18.60
N ASN A 146 -19.19 -16.66 -18.25
CA ASN A 146 -18.42 -17.70 -18.93
C ASN A 146 -18.86 -19.14 -18.60
N PRO A 147 -19.14 -19.50 -17.33
CA PRO A 147 -19.48 -20.89 -16.98
C PRO A 147 -20.95 -21.26 -17.27
N LEU A 148 -21.90 -20.34 -17.13
CA LEU A 148 -23.33 -20.68 -17.24
C LEU A 148 -23.75 -21.12 -18.65
N PRO A 149 -23.28 -20.54 -19.77
CA PRO A 149 -23.60 -21.04 -21.11
C PRO A 149 -23.11 -22.46 -21.36
N LYS A 150 -21.91 -22.80 -20.86
CA LYS A 150 -21.35 -24.16 -20.94
C LYS A 150 -22.20 -25.16 -20.15
N ALA A 151 -22.66 -24.76 -18.96
CA ALA A 151 -23.56 -25.57 -18.14
C ALA A 151 -24.93 -25.80 -18.81
N VAL A 152 -25.49 -24.80 -19.50
CA VAL A 152 -26.75 -24.94 -20.25
C VAL A 152 -26.60 -25.93 -21.41
N GLN A 153 -25.49 -25.88 -22.15
CA GLN A 153 -25.19 -26.82 -23.23
C GLN A 153 -25.07 -28.27 -22.76
N MET A 154 -24.66 -28.50 -21.51
CA MET A 154 -24.51 -29.84 -20.90
C MET A 154 -25.72 -30.34 -20.09
N GLY A 155 -26.88 -29.65 -20.16
CA GLY A 155 -28.14 -30.17 -19.62
C GLY A 155 -28.85 -29.30 -18.57
N ALA A 156 -28.35 -28.09 -18.26
CA ALA A 156 -29.05 -27.13 -17.40
C ALA A 156 -30.05 -26.26 -18.18
N SER A 157 -30.99 -26.87 -18.91
CA SER A 157 -31.90 -26.17 -19.85
C SER A 157 -33.21 -25.63 -19.25
N ASN A 158 -33.54 -25.98 -18.00
CA ASN A 158 -34.74 -25.48 -17.33
C ASN A 158 -34.53 -24.04 -16.83
N PRO A 159 -35.58 -23.19 -16.81
CA PRO A 159 -35.49 -21.85 -16.22
C PRO A 159 -35.10 -21.89 -14.74
N ILE A 160 -34.05 -21.15 -14.37
CA ILE A 160 -33.53 -21.00 -13.01
C ILE A 160 -33.86 -19.59 -12.52
N LEU A 161 -34.46 -19.50 -11.33
CA LEU A 161 -34.83 -18.22 -10.71
C LEU A 161 -33.79 -17.78 -9.68
N VAL A 162 -33.35 -16.53 -9.78
CA VAL A 162 -32.59 -15.78 -8.79
C VAL A 162 -33.48 -14.68 -8.22
N VAL A 163 -33.48 -14.51 -6.90
CA VAL A 163 -34.32 -13.52 -6.23
C VAL A 163 -33.44 -12.57 -5.42
N LEU A 164 -33.58 -11.27 -5.70
CA LEU A 164 -32.90 -10.17 -5.01
C LEU A 164 -33.96 -9.32 -4.31
N ASP A 165 -34.09 -9.49 -3.00
CA ASP A 165 -35.20 -8.93 -2.22
C ASP A 165 -34.74 -7.72 -1.37
N ALA A 166 -35.50 -6.62 -1.45
CA ALA A 166 -35.27 -5.33 -0.79
C ALA A 166 -34.00 -4.59 -1.25
N LEU A 167 -33.79 -4.46 -2.57
CA LEU A 167 -32.61 -3.80 -3.15
C LEU A 167 -32.39 -2.37 -2.62
N ASP A 168 -33.46 -1.65 -2.26
CA ASP A 168 -33.40 -0.30 -1.65
C ASP A 168 -32.83 -0.26 -0.21
N GLU A 169 -32.55 -1.42 0.38
CA GLU A 169 -31.89 -1.55 1.68
C GLU A 169 -30.39 -1.89 1.53
N CYS A 170 -29.88 -1.91 0.30
CA CYS A 170 -28.51 -2.25 -0.05
C CYS A 170 -27.56 -1.04 0.07
N GLY A 171 -27.03 -0.74 1.25
CA GLY A 171 -26.01 0.32 1.42
C GLY A 171 -26.52 1.75 1.20
N SER A 172 -25.60 2.69 0.90
CA SER A 172 -25.90 4.10 0.60
C SER A 172 -26.57 4.28 -0.77
N SER A 173 -27.11 5.48 -1.05
CA SER A 173 -27.74 5.78 -2.34
C SER A 173 -26.81 5.50 -3.54
N ASP A 174 -25.54 5.86 -3.43
CA ASP A 174 -24.54 5.69 -4.51
C ASP A 174 -24.32 4.20 -4.84
N ILE A 175 -24.26 3.37 -3.82
CA ILE A 175 -24.09 1.91 -3.94
C ILE A 175 -25.31 1.25 -4.56
N GLN A 176 -26.51 1.70 -4.16
CA GLN A 176 -27.76 1.20 -4.73
C GLN A 176 -27.82 1.50 -6.22
N GLU A 177 -27.36 2.68 -6.62
CA GLU A 177 -27.25 3.10 -8.00
C GLU A 177 -26.24 2.23 -8.77
N GLU A 178 -25.04 2.04 -8.22
CA GLU A 178 -23.98 1.19 -8.79
C GLU A 178 -24.46 -0.25 -9.02
N LEU A 179 -25.06 -0.88 -7.99
CA LEU A 179 -25.57 -2.24 -8.09
C LEU A 179 -26.75 -2.34 -9.07
N ALA A 180 -27.64 -1.35 -9.10
CA ALA A 180 -28.75 -1.32 -10.05
C ALA A 180 -28.27 -1.21 -11.50
N ILE A 181 -27.25 -0.39 -11.77
CA ILE A 181 -26.61 -0.27 -13.10
C ILE A 181 -25.99 -1.62 -13.50
N LEU A 182 -25.19 -2.21 -12.61
CA LEU A 182 -24.55 -3.50 -12.83
C LEU A 182 -25.56 -4.61 -13.13
N LEU A 183 -26.62 -4.73 -12.31
CA LEU A 183 -27.67 -5.73 -12.50
C LEU A 183 -28.39 -5.51 -13.82
N LYS A 184 -28.71 -4.26 -14.19
CA LYS A 184 -29.38 -3.94 -15.45
C LYS A 184 -28.54 -4.31 -16.66
N GLU A 185 -27.26 -3.93 -16.68
CA GLU A 185 -26.38 -4.15 -17.82
C GLU A 185 -25.92 -5.60 -17.93
N LYS A 186 -25.45 -6.21 -16.84
CA LYS A 186 -24.74 -7.50 -16.90
C LYS A 186 -25.69 -8.69 -16.93
N ILE A 187 -26.83 -8.66 -16.21
CA ILE A 187 -27.83 -9.75 -16.28
C ILE A 187 -28.47 -9.84 -17.66
N SER A 188 -28.55 -8.72 -18.39
CA SER A 188 -29.06 -8.72 -19.76
C SER A 188 -28.17 -9.53 -20.73
N MET A 189 -26.90 -9.74 -20.39
CA MET A 189 -25.95 -10.55 -21.15
C MET A 189 -26.07 -12.06 -20.87
N LEU A 190 -26.82 -12.46 -19.83
CA LEU A 190 -27.03 -13.88 -19.49
C LEU A 190 -28.09 -14.51 -20.40
N LEU A 191 -27.99 -15.84 -20.58
CA LEU A 191 -29.01 -16.61 -21.29
C LEU A 191 -30.39 -16.45 -20.62
N SER A 192 -31.46 -16.42 -21.43
CA SER A 192 -32.85 -16.25 -20.97
C SER A 192 -33.33 -17.32 -19.98
N ASN A 193 -32.58 -18.41 -19.83
CA ASN A 193 -32.81 -19.43 -18.82
C ASN A 193 -32.58 -18.93 -17.39
N PHE A 194 -31.84 -17.84 -17.17
CA PHE A 194 -31.63 -17.27 -15.84
C PHE A 194 -32.53 -16.04 -15.63
N ARG A 195 -33.50 -16.18 -14.71
CA ARG A 195 -34.53 -15.17 -14.41
C ARG A 195 -34.24 -14.49 -13.07
N PHE A 196 -34.36 -13.17 -13.00
CA PHE A 196 -34.06 -12.35 -11.83
C PHE A 196 -35.31 -11.60 -11.36
N LEU A 197 -35.85 -11.99 -10.20
CA LEU A 197 -36.92 -11.26 -9.54
C LEU A 197 -36.31 -10.27 -8.54
N ILE A 198 -36.50 -8.98 -8.78
CA ILE A 198 -35.95 -7.90 -7.96
C ILE A 198 -37.10 -7.16 -7.26
N THR A 199 -37.00 -6.94 -5.95
CA THR A 199 -37.95 -6.10 -5.21
C THR A 199 -37.28 -4.83 -4.69
N SER A 200 -37.99 -3.70 -4.76
CA SER A 200 -37.47 -2.39 -4.31
C SER A 200 -38.58 -1.41 -3.90
N ARG A 201 -38.29 -0.42 -3.06
CA ARG A 201 -39.11 0.80 -2.92
C ARG A 201 -38.98 1.69 -4.17
N PRO A 202 -39.99 2.53 -4.48
CA PRO A 202 -39.96 3.46 -5.60
C PRO A 202 -39.15 4.71 -5.26
N GLU A 203 -37.89 4.55 -4.85
CA GLU A 203 -36.95 5.67 -4.68
C GLU A 203 -36.50 6.16 -6.06
N SER A 204 -36.23 7.48 -6.19
CA SER A 204 -36.02 8.13 -7.49
C SER A 204 -34.80 7.62 -8.25
N GLY A 205 -33.76 7.14 -7.56
CA GLY A 205 -32.55 6.57 -8.17
C GLY A 205 -32.81 5.25 -8.90
N ILE A 206 -33.18 4.19 -8.20
CA ILE A 206 -33.38 2.84 -8.79
C ILE A 206 -34.48 2.85 -9.86
N ARG A 207 -35.62 3.51 -9.59
CA ARG A 207 -36.75 3.50 -10.52
C ARG A 207 -36.43 4.19 -11.85
N SER A 208 -35.70 5.31 -11.82
CA SER A 208 -35.35 6.04 -13.05
C SER A 208 -34.40 5.22 -13.91
N LEU A 209 -33.42 4.54 -13.30
CA LEU A 209 -32.44 3.71 -14.00
C LEU A 209 -33.06 2.57 -14.81
N PHE A 210 -34.09 1.89 -14.28
CA PHE A 210 -34.76 0.81 -15.02
C PHE A 210 -35.76 1.29 -16.07
N LEU A 211 -36.18 2.57 -16.05
CA LEU A 211 -37.22 3.14 -16.94
C LEU A 211 -36.68 4.01 -18.10
N THR A 212 -35.39 4.36 -18.10
CA THR A 212 -34.77 5.30 -19.06
C THR A 212 -34.47 4.73 -20.47
N SER A 213 -34.79 3.47 -20.78
CA SER A 213 -34.48 2.86 -22.10
C SER A 213 -35.43 1.71 -22.48
N VAL A 214 -35.39 1.29 -23.76
CA VAL A 214 -36.29 0.38 -24.51
C VAL A 214 -37.03 -0.70 -23.67
N PRO A 215 -38.37 -0.92 -23.86
CA PRO A 215 -39.20 -1.86 -23.08
C PRO A 215 -38.83 -3.36 -23.11
N SER A 216 -37.73 -3.76 -23.76
CA SER A 216 -37.40 -5.16 -24.06
C SER A 216 -36.56 -5.88 -22.99
N ILE A 217 -36.08 -5.19 -21.95
CA ILE A 217 -35.04 -5.73 -21.02
C ILE A 217 -35.59 -6.06 -19.62
N CYS A 218 -36.68 -5.43 -19.18
CA CYS A 218 -37.21 -5.57 -17.82
C CYS A 218 -38.74 -5.52 -17.81
N GLU A 219 -39.38 -6.45 -17.10
CA GLU A 219 -40.81 -6.40 -16.83
C GLU A 219 -41.07 -5.64 -15.51
N TYR A 220 -41.76 -4.51 -15.59
CA TYR A 220 -42.03 -3.66 -14.45
C TYR A 220 -43.45 -3.86 -13.89
N PHE A 221 -43.56 -3.99 -12.57
CA PHE A 221 -44.84 -4.00 -11.86
C PHE A 221 -44.79 -3.14 -10.60
N ASN A 222 -45.70 -2.16 -10.50
CA ASN A 222 -45.87 -1.35 -9.29
C ASN A 222 -47.02 -1.89 -8.43
N LEU A 223 -46.69 -2.29 -7.20
CA LEU A 223 -47.64 -2.78 -6.23
C LEU A 223 -48.35 -1.61 -5.52
N ASP A 224 -49.45 -1.18 -6.12
CA ASP A 224 -50.27 -0.08 -5.63
C ASP A 224 -51.12 -0.49 -4.41
N ARG A 225 -50.91 0.18 -3.28
CA ARG A 225 -51.71 -0.03 -2.04
C ARG A 225 -53.16 0.41 -2.18
N THR A 226 -53.45 1.36 -3.07
CA THR A 226 -54.78 1.96 -3.22
C THR A 226 -55.70 1.12 -4.10
N SER A 227 -55.14 0.14 -4.82
CA SER A 227 -55.92 -0.81 -5.61
C SER A 227 -56.87 -1.63 -4.73
N ILE A 228 -58.07 -1.88 -5.25
CA ILE A 228 -59.12 -2.62 -4.55
C ILE A 228 -58.63 -4.02 -4.14
N SER A 229 -57.89 -4.69 -5.03
CA SER A 229 -57.34 -6.03 -4.74
C SER A 229 -56.32 -6.01 -3.58
N SER A 230 -55.41 -5.02 -3.53
CA SER A 230 -54.48 -4.87 -2.41
C SER A 230 -55.17 -4.65 -1.07
N ARG A 231 -56.26 -3.88 -1.03
CA ARG A 231 -57.02 -3.65 0.20
C ARG A 231 -57.70 -4.93 0.67
N GLU A 232 -58.34 -5.65 -0.25
CA GLU A 232 -59.04 -6.89 0.06
C GLU A 232 -58.08 -8.01 0.50
N ASP A 233 -56.89 -8.09 -0.11
CA ASP A 233 -55.81 -9.00 0.31
C ASP A 233 -55.42 -8.79 1.78
N VAL A 234 -55.30 -7.53 2.22
CA VAL A 234 -54.93 -7.19 3.60
C VAL A 234 -56.07 -7.47 4.58
N ILE A 235 -57.32 -7.17 4.20
CA ILE A 235 -58.50 -7.50 5.00
C ILE A 235 -58.58 -9.02 5.19
N MET A 236 -58.36 -9.80 4.12
CA MET A 236 -58.35 -11.25 4.18
C MET A 236 -57.27 -11.77 5.14
N PHE A 237 -56.07 -11.20 5.07
CA PHE A 237 -54.97 -11.51 5.99
C PHE A 237 -55.31 -11.20 7.46
N VAL A 238 -55.86 -10.01 7.75
CA VAL A 238 -56.27 -9.62 9.11
C VAL A 238 -57.34 -10.56 9.65
N CYS A 239 -58.36 -10.87 8.85
CA CYS A 239 -59.42 -11.80 9.21
C CYS A 239 -58.89 -13.20 9.51
N HIS A 240 -57.96 -13.71 8.69
CA HIS A 240 -57.33 -15.01 8.89
C HIS A 240 -56.52 -15.07 10.18
N GLU A 241 -55.57 -14.16 10.36
CA GLU A 241 -54.66 -14.14 11.52
C GLU A 241 -55.43 -13.95 12.83
N MET A 242 -56.43 -13.06 12.86
CA MET A 242 -57.24 -12.83 14.06
C MET A 242 -58.12 -14.05 14.41
N LYS A 243 -58.61 -14.78 13.40
CA LYS A 243 -59.35 -16.02 13.60
C LYS A 243 -58.44 -17.14 14.15
N GLU A 244 -57.23 -17.28 13.61
CA GLU A 244 -56.21 -18.21 14.10
C GLU A 244 -55.80 -17.89 15.54
N LEU A 245 -55.61 -16.61 15.87
CA LEU A 245 -55.30 -16.15 17.23
C LEU A 245 -56.43 -16.48 18.22
N ARG A 246 -57.69 -16.37 17.79
CA ARG A 246 -58.87 -16.78 18.58
C ARG A 246 -58.94 -18.29 18.78
N GLY A 247 -58.49 -19.08 17.80
CA GLY A 247 -58.51 -20.55 17.87
C GLY A 247 -57.37 -21.18 18.68
N LYS A 248 -56.18 -20.56 18.73
CA LYS A 248 -54.95 -21.16 19.31
C LYS A 248 -54.76 -20.97 20.82
N ARG A 249 -55.49 -20.07 21.49
CA ARG A 249 -55.26 -19.70 22.90
C ARG A 249 -56.56 -19.37 23.62
N ASP A 250 -56.66 -19.63 24.93
CA ASP A 250 -57.77 -19.12 25.77
C ASP A 250 -57.84 -17.59 25.68
N TRP A 251 -58.71 -17.08 24.83
CA TRP A 251 -58.96 -15.66 24.63
C TRP A 251 -60.45 -15.39 24.80
N TYR A 252 -60.79 -14.73 25.90
CA TYR A 252 -62.15 -14.29 26.17
C TYR A 252 -62.47 -13.01 25.38
N VAL A 253 -63.52 -13.07 24.57
CA VAL A 253 -64.15 -11.94 23.88
C VAL A 253 -65.63 -11.97 24.28
N PRO A 254 -66.24 -10.86 24.73
CA PRO A 254 -67.66 -10.81 25.06
C PRO A 254 -68.54 -11.25 23.90
N ASP A 255 -69.59 -12.04 24.17
CA ASP A 255 -70.48 -12.61 23.14
C ASP A 255 -71.27 -11.55 22.35
N ASP A 256 -71.47 -10.37 22.94
CA ASP A 256 -72.14 -9.21 22.34
C ASP A 256 -71.22 -8.34 21.48
N TRP A 257 -69.91 -8.60 21.47
CA TRP A 257 -68.96 -7.84 20.66
C TRP A 257 -69.05 -8.27 19.19
N PRO A 258 -69.31 -7.34 18.24
CA PRO A 258 -69.53 -7.68 16.83
C PRO A 258 -68.20 -8.00 16.13
N TRP A 259 -67.68 -9.21 16.38
CA TRP A 259 -66.35 -9.65 15.99
C TRP A 259 -66.05 -9.42 14.50
N ASP A 260 -66.85 -10.00 13.60
CA ASP A 260 -66.57 -9.94 12.16
C ASP A 260 -66.57 -8.50 11.62
N GLU A 261 -67.50 -7.66 12.10
CA GLU A 261 -67.56 -6.24 11.74
C GLU A 261 -66.31 -5.49 12.23
N LYS A 262 -65.91 -5.69 13.49
CA LYS A 262 -64.77 -4.97 14.09
C LYS A 262 -63.42 -5.42 13.54
N ILE A 263 -63.26 -6.71 13.22
CA ILE A 263 -62.04 -7.20 12.54
C ILE A 263 -61.96 -6.66 11.12
N ARG A 264 -63.10 -6.54 10.41
CA ARG A 264 -63.14 -5.89 9.10
C ARG A 264 -62.76 -4.41 9.19
N VAL A 265 -63.27 -3.68 10.18
CA VAL A 265 -62.87 -2.28 10.44
C VAL A 265 -61.36 -2.16 10.71
N LEU A 266 -60.77 -3.11 11.43
CA LEU A 266 -59.33 -3.17 11.64
C LEU A 266 -58.57 -3.42 10.32
N GLY A 267 -59.07 -4.30 9.46
CA GLY A 267 -58.52 -4.54 8.13
C GLY A 267 -58.61 -3.30 7.22
N ASP A 268 -59.74 -2.60 7.25
CA ASP A 268 -59.93 -1.35 6.50
C ASP A 268 -58.99 -0.23 6.96
N ALA A 269 -58.67 -0.18 8.26
CA ALA A 269 -57.73 0.78 8.81
C ALA A 269 -56.28 0.56 8.37
N ALA A 270 -55.92 -0.66 7.95
CA ALA A 270 -54.60 -0.97 7.43
C ALA A 270 -54.36 -0.37 6.03
N ASP A 271 -55.41 0.09 5.34
CA ASP A 271 -55.35 0.81 4.06
C ASP A 271 -54.47 0.14 2.99
N GLY A 272 -54.53 -1.20 2.90
CA GLY A 272 -53.73 -1.98 1.96
C GLY A 272 -52.24 -2.15 2.34
N ILE A 273 -51.87 -1.87 3.61
CA ILE A 273 -50.51 -2.00 4.14
C ILE A 273 -50.42 -3.19 5.12
N PHE A 274 -49.80 -4.28 4.68
CA PHE A 274 -49.58 -5.49 5.48
C PHE A 274 -48.74 -5.25 6.74
N ILE A 275 -47.82 -4.28 6.72
CA ILE A 275 -47.00 -3.97 7.91
C ILE A 275 -47.84 -3.36 9.02
N TRP A 276 -48.77 -2.48 8.67
CA TRP A 276 -49.73 -1.95 9.63
C TRP A 276 -50.54 -3.08 10.25
N ALA A 277 -51.10 -3.96 9.41
CA ALA A 277 -51.85 -5.14 9.84
C ALA A 277 -51.01 -6.05 10.75
N SER A 278 -49.78 -6.38 10.35
CA SER A 278 -48.88 -7.27 11.10
C SER A 278 -48.47 -6.68 12.45
N ILE A 279 -48.14 -5.39 12.53
CA ILE A 279 -47.80 -4.72 13.79
C ILE A 279 -49.02 -4.69 14.71
N ALA A 280 -50.20 -4.34 14.19
CA ALA A 280 -51.43 -4.32 14.97
C ALA A 280 -51.76 -5.72 15.55
N ILE A 281 -51.68 -6.77 14.72
CA ILE A 281 -51.87 -8.16 15.14
C ILE A 281 -50.83 -8.57 16.19
N LYS A 282 -49.54 -8.27 15.98
CA LYS A 282 -48.46 -8.56 16.94
C LYS A 282 -48.71 -7.87 18.28
N TYR A 283 -49.11 -6.61 18.27
CA TYR A 283 -49.45 -5.84 19.46
C TYR A 283 -50.66 -6.44 20.22
N ILE A 284 -51.70 -6.87 19.51
CA ILE A 284 -52.84 -7.59 20.11
C ILE A 284 -52.40 -8.97 20.67
N SER A 285 -51.45 -9.62 20.01
CA SER A 285 -50.96 -10.96 20.37
C SER A 285 -50.04 -11.02 21.61
N GLY A 286 -49.67 -9.86 22.16
CA GLY A 286 -48.73 -9.68 23.27
C GLY A 286 -48.99 -10.54 24.52
N LYS A 287 -48.00 -10.62 25.40
CA LYS A 287 -48.09 -11.41 26.65
C LYS A 287 -49.13 -10.78 27.60
N ARG A 288 -49.96 -11.66 28.16
CA ARG A 288 -51.21 -11.41 28.93
C ARG A 288 -51.06 -10.41 30.09
N PRO A 289 -52.18 -9.76 30.53
CA PRO A 289 -53.58 -10.16 30.34
C PRO A 289 -54.50 -9.16 29.60
N SER A 290 -54.00 -8.31 28.71
CA SER A 290 -54.78 -7.23 28.09
C SER A 290 -55.12 -7.42 26.59
N ARG A 291 -55.10 -8.64 26.01
CA ARG A 291 -55.30 -8.83 24.56
C ARG A 291 -56.61 -8.25 23.99
N PHE A 292 -57.73 -8.54 24.67
CA PHE A 292 -59.02 -7.96 24.27
C PHE A 292 -59.03 -6.43 24.48
N GLN A 293 -58.36 -5.95 25.52
CA GLN A 293 -58.23 -4.51 25.78
C GLN A 293 -57.40 -3.82 24.69
N HIS A 294 -56.28 -4.40 24.23
CA HIS A 294 -55.48 -3.87 23.12
C HIS A 294 -56.27 -3.84 21.81
N LEU A 295 -57.04 -4.89 21.51
CA LEU A 295 -57.94 -4.90 20.35
C LEU A 295 -59.02 -3.82 20.46
N LYS A 296 -59.65 -3.71 21.63
CA LYS A 296 -60.70 -2.72 21.91
C LYS A 296 -60.16 -1.29 21.76
N VAL A 297 -59.02 -1.00 22.39
CA VAL A 297 -58.33 0.30 22.33
C VAL A 297 -57.97 0.65 20.88
N LEU A 298 -57.42 -0.28 20.11
CA LEU A 298 -57.15 -0.05 18.69
C LEU A 298 -58.43 0.31 17.95
N VAL A 299 -59.45 -0.56 17.99
CA VAL A 299 -60.66 -0.43 17.17
C VAL A 299 -61.52 0.78 17.55
N GLU A 300 -61.63 1.10 18.84
CA GLU A 300 -62.41 2.26 19.33
C GLU A 300 -61.69 3.59 19.05
N ASN A 301 -60.36 3.62 19.10
CA ASN A 301 -59.59 4.84 18.83
C ASN A 301 -59.28 5.08 17.34
N LEU A 302 -59.65 4.17 16.42
CA LEU A 302 -59.47 4.34 14.97
C LEU A 302 -60.14 5.60 14.37
N GLY A 303 -61.12 6.19 15.07
CA GLY A 303 -61.73 7.47 14.68
C GLY A 303 -60.91 8.71 15.06
N VAL A 304 -59.99 8.58 16.03
CA VAL A 304 -59.11 9.66 16.56
C VAL A 304 -57.67 9.48 16.06
N ILE A 305 -57.24 8.24 15.84
CA ILE A 305 -55.93 7.88 15.34
C ILE A 305 -55.88 8.17 13.83
N ASN A 306 -54.86 8.88 13.37
CA ASN A 306 -54.56 9.01 11.95
C ASN A 306 -54.37 7.58 11.38
N LYS A 307 -55.14 7.18 10.37
CA LYS A 307 -55.16 5.82 9.79
C LYS A 307 -53.87 5.45 9.03
N ASN A 308 -52.76 6.11 9.38
CA ASN A 308 -51.44 5.90 8.81
C ASN A 308 -50.56 5.07 9.76
N LEU A 309 -49.37 4.72 9.28
CA LEU A 309 -48.42 3.90 10.03
C LEU A 309 -47.82 4.64 11.24
N SER A 310 -47.62 5.96 11.15
CA SER A 310 -47.16 6.82 12.25
C SER A 310 -48.11 6.76 13.45
N GLY A 311 -49.43 6.81 13.20
CA GLY A 311 -50.45 6.72 14.24
C GLY A 311 -50.45 5.37 14.97
N LEU A 312 -50.14 4.28 14.27
CA LEU A 312 -49.99 2.95 14.89
C LEU A 312 -48.74 2.88 15.75
N TYR A 313 -47.58 3.35 15.26
CA TYR A 313 -46.36 3.40 16.06
C TYR A 313 -46.55 4.22 17.34
N ALA A 314 -47.17 5.40 17.24
CA ALA A 314 -47.47 6.24 18.39
C ALA A 314 -48.34 5.51 19.43
N THR A 315 -49.35 4.77 18.96
CA THR A 315 -50.25 4.01 19.84
C THR A 315 -49.50 2.88 20.55
N VAL A 316 -48.70 2.11 19.80
CA VAL A 316 -47.91 0.99 20.35
C VAL A 316 -46.90 1.51 21.38
N LEU A 317 -46.14 2.56 21.07
CA LEU A 317 -45.13 3.11 21.97
C LEU A 317 -45.74 3.73 23.22
N LYS A 318 -46.88 4.43 23.08
CA LYS A 318 -47.59 5.04 24.21
C LYS A 318 -48.16 4.02 25.19
N ASP A 319 -48.67 2.88 24.69
CA ASP A 319 -49.29 1.85 25.53
C ASP A 319 -48.26 0.86 26.10
N SER A 320 -47.18 0.58 25.35
CA SER A 320 -46.20 -0.45 25.74
C SER A 320 -45.21 0.00 26.82
N LEU A 321 -45.03 1.31 27.03
CA LEU A 321 -44.05 1.86 27.96
C LEU A 321 -44.66 2.96 28.84
N GLU A 322 -44.26 2.99 30.11
CA GLU A 322 -44.49 4.12 30.98
C GLU A 322 -43.41 5.18 30.74
N TRP A 323 -43.82 6.29 30.13
CA TRP A 323 -42.93 7.38 29.74
C TRP A 323 -42.65 8.31 30.92
N ASN A 324 -41.61 7.99 31.67
CA ASN A 324 -40.94 8.88 32.62
C ASN A 324 -39.58 9.34 32.06
N ASP A 325 -38.90 10.26 32.73
CA ASP A 325 -37.61 10.81 32.27
C ASP A 325 -36.52 9.73 32.15
N GLU A 326 -36.54 8.72 33.02
CA GLU A 326 -35.59 7.61 33.00
C GLU A 326 -35.82 6.70 31.78
N THR A 327 -37.05 6.23 31.55
CA THR A 327 -37.44 5.43 30.39
C THR A 327 -37.15 6.17 29.09
N LYS A 328 -37.43 7.48 29.04
CA LYS A 328 -37.11 8.33 27.88
C LYS A 328 -35.61 8.34 27.60
N GLY A 329 -34.79 8.53 28.63
CA GLY A 329 -33.33 8.51 28.52
C GLY A 329 -32.78 7.14 28.08
N GLN A 330 -33.27 6.05 28.66
CA GLN A 330 -32.87 4.69 28.30
C GLN A 330 -33.27 4.35 26.87
N PHE A 331 -34.53 4.60 26.50
CA PHE A 331 -35.05 4.37 25.15
C PHE A 331 -34.22 5.10 24.11
N SER A 332 -33.98 6.39 24.31
CA SER A 332 -33.21 7.23 23.40
C SER A 332 -31.80 6.66 23.20
N ARG A 333 -31.06 6.40 24.27
CA ARG A 333 -29.67 5.89 24.20
C ARG A 333 -29.58 4.52 23.52
N ILE A 334 -30.49 3.59 23.85
CA ILE A 334 -30.53 2.25 23.26
C ILE A 334 -30.82 2.34 21.77
N PHE A 335 -31.89 3.03 21.39
CA PHE A 335 -32.26 3.14 19.98
C PHE A 335 -31.22 3.95 19.19
N SER A 336 -30.56 4.95 19.77
CA SER A 336 -29.47 5.66 19.09
C SER A 336 -28.33 4.74 18.65
N LEU A 337 -27.94 3.75 19.45
CA LEU A 337 -26.94 2.76 19.04
C LEU A 337 -27.49 1.75 18.02
N ILE A 338 -28.78 1.41 18.09
CA ILE A 338 -29.44 0.56 17.08
C ILE A 338 -29.53 1.29 15.72
N LEU A 339 -29.79 2.60 15.73
CA LEU A 339 -30.02 3.39 14.52
C LEU A 339 -28.73 3.92 13.89
N PHE A 340 -27.81 4.44 14.71
CA PHE A 340 -26.60 5.15 14.25
C PHE A 340 -25.30 4.36 14.46
N GLY A 341 -25.39 3.13 14.98
CA GLY A 341 -24.25 2.23 15.09
C GLY A 341 -23.63 1.95 13.73
N LYS A 342 -22.29 1.90 13.65
CA LYS A 342 -21.57 1.60 12.39
C LYS A 342 -21.61 0.13 12.00
N ARG A 343 -22.05 -0.73 12.93
CA ARG A 343 -22.42 -2.13 12.71
C ARG A 343 -23.59 -2.50 13.63
N PRO A 344 -24.37 -3.54 13.30
CA PRO A 344 -25.39 -4.08 14.21
C PRO A 344 -24.78 -4.54 15.54
N LEU A 345 -25.45 -4.20 16.64
CA LEU A 345 -24.99 -4.50 18.00
C LEU A 345 -25.95 -5.48 18.68
N THR A 346 -25.39 -6.36 19.50
CA THR A 346 -26.13 -7.29 20.37
C THR A 346 -26.62 -6.57 21.64
N VAL A 347 -27.60 -7.18 22.34
CA VAL A 347 -28.08 -6.66 23.64
C VAL A 347 -26.94 -6.48 24.64
N LYS A 348 -26.03 -7.46 24.71
CA LYS A 348 -24.86 -7.41 25.60
C LYS A 348 -23.94 -6.25 25.23
N GLU A 349 -23.63 -6.09 23.94
CA GLU A 349 -22.80 -4.97 23.49
C GLU A 349 -23.47 -3.64 23.82
N ILE A 350 -24.77 -3.45 23.58
CA ILE A 350 -25.43 -2.18 23.92
C ILE A 350 -25.41 -1.90 25.43
N ASP A 351 -25.68 -2.90 26.27
CA ASP A 351 -25.59 -2.75 27.74
C ASP A 351 -24.16 -2.39 28.17
N ASP A 352 -23.16 -3.12 27.66
CA ASP A 352 -21.73 -2.90 27.95
C ASP A 352 -21.25 -1.55 27.43
N LEU A 353 -21.70 -1.15 26.23
CA LEU A 353 -21.38 0.14 25.64
C LEU A 353 -21.99 1.23 26.54
N LEU A 354 -23.31 1.25 26.73
CA LEU A 354 -24.00 2.31 27.47
C LEU A 354 -23.73 2.31 29.00
N GLU A 355 -22.93 1.37 29.51
CA GLU A 355 -22.66 1.16 30.94
C GLU A 355 -23.95 0.96 31.74
N MET A 356 -24.90 0.21 31.16
CA MET A 356 -26.20 -0.10 31.75
C MET A 356 -26.13 -1.41 32.52
N ALA A 357 -27.06 -1.60 33.47
CA ALA A 357 -27.15 -2.86 34.19
C ALA A 357 -27.47 -4.00 33.20
N VAL A 358 -26.80 -5.15 33.36
CA VAL A 358 -26.97 -6.29 32.46
C VAL A 358 -28.44 -6.69 32.38
N GLY A 359 -29.02 -6.61 31.18
CA GLY A 359 -30.42 -6.94 30.94
C GLY A 359 -31.36 -5.75 30.85
N THR A 360 -30.93 -4.50 31.11
CA THR A 360 -31.81 -3.32 30.97
C THR A 360 -32.28 -3.14 29.53
N THR A 361 -31.40 -3.28 28.54
CA THR A 361 -31.81 -3.26 27.11
C THR A 361 -32.82 -4.36 26.82
N ARG A 362 -32.62 -5.55 27.40
CA ARG A 362 -33.54 -6.68 27.23
C ARG A 362 -34.93 -6.40 27.81
N GLU A 363 -35.00 -5.80 28.99
CA GLU A 363 -36.26 -5.43 29.66
C GLU A 363 -37.05 -4.44 28.81
N LEU A 364 -36.41 -3.35 28.36
CA LEU A 364 -37.05 -2.35 27.51
C LEU A 364 -37.53 -2.94 26.18
N LEU A 365 -36.68 -3.71 25.49
CA LEU A 365 -37.05 -4.35 24.22
C LEU A 365 -38.13 -5.44 24.41
N SER A 366 -38.27 -6.02 25.60
CA SER A 366 -39.32 -7.01 25.90
C SER A 366 -40.73 -6.44 25.81
N CYS A 367 -40.90 -5.15 26.11
CA CYS A 367 -42.15 -4.43 25.94
C CYS A 367 -42.44 -4.10 24.47
N LEU A 368 -41.41 -4.08 23.62
CA LEU A 368 -41.47 -3.65 22.22
C LEU A 368 -41.31 -4.82 21.22
N GLN A 369 -41.64 -6.05 21.61
CA GLN A 369 -41.52 -7.24 20.75
C GLN A 369 -42.33 -7.14 19.44
N SER A 370 -43.35 -6.28 19.39
CA SER A 370 -44.09 -5.94 18.18
C SER A 370 -43.27 -5.13 17.17
N LEU A 371 -42.23 -4.41 17.62
CA LEU A 371 -41.40 -3.48 16.84
C LEU A 371 -39.96 -3.99 16.60
N VAL A 372 -39.41 -4.77 17.51
CA VAL A 372 -38.04 -5.28 17.45
C VAL A 372 -37.95 -6.79 17.71
N THR A 373 -36.89 -7.40 17.21
CA THR A 373 -36.47 -8.78 17.51
C THR A 373 -35.09 -8.77 18.13
N TYR A 374 -34.90 -9.65 19.10
CA TYR A 374 -33.61 -9.89 19.73
C TYR A 374 -33.56 -11.33 20.24
N GLU A 375 -32.43 -11.98 20.01
CA GLU A 375 -32.14 -13.33 20.50
C GLU A 375 -30.80 -13.31 21.23
N ARG A 376 -30.51 -14.37 22.00
CA ARG A 376 -29.29 -14.40 22.82
C ARG A 376 -28.08 -14.57 21.90
N GLY A 377 -27.17 -13.58 21.91
CA GLY A 377 -25.95 -13.58 21.09
C GLY A 377 -26.15 -13.02 19.67
N GLU A 378 -27.38 -12.70 19.29
CA GLU A 378 -27.72 -12.15 17.98
C GLU A 378 -27.85 -10.62 18.01
N PRO A 379 -27.50 -9.90 16.94
CA PRO A 379 -27.73 -8.47 16.83
C PRO A 379 -29.22 -8.12 16.91
N ILE A 380 -29.52 -6.98 17.53
CA ILE A 380 -30.88 -6.46 17.59
C ILE A 380 -31.33 -6.05 16.19
N ARG A 381 -32.57 -6.39 15.82
CA ARG A 381 -33.15 -6.02 14.53
C ARG A 381 -34.50 -5.37 14.70
N ILE A 382 -34.73 -4.30 13.96
CA ILE A 382 -36.04 -3.66 13.85
C ILE A 382 -36.87 -4.47 12.84
N HIS A 383 -38.15 -4.75 13.13
CA HIS A 383 -39.01 -5.53 12.21
C HIS A 383 -39.16 -4.85 10.86
N HIS A 384 -39.09 -3.52 10.80
CA HIS A 384 -39.21 -2.77 9.57
C HIS A 384 -38.56 -1.38 9.60
N ALA A 385 -37.89 -1.00 8.50
CA ALA A 385 -37.18 0.26 8.35
C ALA A 385 -38.04 1.51 8.59
N SER A 386 -39.36 1.48 8.36
CA SER A 386 -40.21 2.66 8.60
C SER A 386 -40.33 3.09 10.06
N LEU A 387 -39.94 2.24 11.02
CA LEU A 387 -39.83 2.68 12.42
C LEU A 387 -38.68 3.68 12.59
N TYR A 388 -37.56 3.48 11.88
CA TYR A 388 -36.44 4.44 11.86
C TYR A 388 -36.93 5.80 11.36
N ASP A 389 -37.59 5.81 10.19
CA ASP A 389 -38.09 7.04 9.57
C ASP A 389 -39.04 7.78 10.53
N TYR A 390 -39.88 7.04 11.26
CA TYR A 390 -40.81 7.60 12.23
C TYR A 390 -40.13 8.22 13.46
N LEU A 391 -39.13 7.54 14.06
CA LEU A 391 -38.50 7.98 15.32
C LEU A 391 -37.68 9.27 15.17
N ILE A 392 -37.19 9.55 13.97
CA ILE A 392 -36.40 10.75 13.64
C ILE A 392 -37.27 11.82 12.95
N SER A 393 -38.48 11.47 12.49
CA SER A 393 -39.34 12.39 11.75
C SER A 393 -39.73 13.66 12.53
N PRO A 394 -39.94 14.79 11.83
CA PRO A 394 -40.51 16.00 12.43
C PRO A 394 -41.86 15.76 13.11
N GLU A 395 -42.64 14.77 12.64
CA GLU A 395 -43.94 14.38 13.22
C GLU A 395 -43.80 13.87 14.66
N SER A 396 -42.62 13.38 15.04
CA SER A 396 -42.35 12.79 16.33
C SER A 396 -41.74 13.75 17.35
N VAL A 397 -41.33 14.96 16.95
CA VAL A 397 -40.52 15.90 17.77
C VAL A 397 -41.13 16.22 19.14
N GLU A 398 -42.46 16.35 19.22
CA GLU A 398 -43.16 16.65 20.48
C GLU A 398 -43.43 15.39 21.34
N LEU A 399 -43.10 14.20 20.84
CA LEU A 399 -43.38 12.92 21.49
C LEU A 399 -42.21 12.45 22.37
N ALA A 400 -42.53 11.66 23.40
CA ALA A 400 -41.54 11.21 24.38
C ALA A 400 -40.45 10.29 23.80
N TRP A 401 -40.72 9.60 22.68
CA TRP A 401 -39.84 8.65 22.01
C TRP A 401 -39.08 9.24 20.81
N HIS A 402 -39.14 10.55 20.60
CA HIS A 402 -38.36 11.20 19.55
C HIS A 402 -36.85 10.99 19.73
N ILE A 403 -36.16 10.76 18.63
CA ILE A 403 -34.69 10.64 18.59
C ILE A 403 -34.15 11.79 17.75
N ASP A 404 -33.55 12.76 18.45
CA ASP A 404 -32.79 13.84 17.84
C ASP A 404 -31.48 13.28 17.25
N GLU A 405 -31.40 13.24 15.93
CA GLU A 405 -30.28 12.65 15.20
C GLU A 405 -28.95 13.36 15.50
N GLU A 406 -28.92 14.70 15.51
CA GLU A 406 -27.68 15.46 15.71
C GLU A 406 -27.17 15.29 17.15
N ASN A 407 -28.06 15.44 18.13
CA ASN A 407 -27.70 15.32 19.54
C ASN A 407 -27.24 13.91 19.89
N GLN A 408 -27.90 12.88 19.35
CA GLN A 408 -27.54 11.49 19.67
C GLN A 408 -26.25 11.04 19.02
N LYS A 409 -25.94 11.50 17.79
CA LYS A 409 -24.64 11.27 17.17
C LYS A 409 -23.51 11.92 17.99
N ASP A 410 -23.71 13.15 18.48
CA ASP A 410 -22.74 13.84 19.37
C ASP A 410 -22.51 13.04 20.66
N ILE A 411 -23.56 12.50 21.27
CA ILE A 411 -23.46 11.65 22.46
C ILE A 411 -22.64 10.38 22.19
N ILE A 412 -22.86 9.71 21.04
CA ILE A 412 -22.13 8.49 20.67
C ILE A 412 -20.63 8.80 20.47
N ALA A 413 -20.29 9.92 19.82
CA ALA A 413 -18.90 10.35 19.66
C ALA A 413 -18.21 10.58 21.03
N HIS A 414 -18.87 11.31 21.94
CA HIS A 414 -18.38 11.51 23.31
C HIS A 414 -18.18 10.19 24.05
N TRP A 415 -19.09 9.25 23.85
CA TRP A 415 -19.10 7.95 24.47
C TRP A 415 -17.93 7.08 24.00
N CYS A 416 -17.60 7.08 22.70
CA CYS A 416 -16.41 6.39 22.18
C CYS A 416 -15.12 6.88 22.84
N PHE A 417 -14.94 8.20 22.99
CA PHE A 417 -13.78 8.76 23.69
C PHE A 417 -13.74 8.40 25.17
N ASN A 418 -14.90 8.30 25.84
CA ASN A 418 -14.96 7.86 27.24
C ASN A 418 -14.50 6.40 27.39
N GLN A 419 -14.93 5.50 26.52
CA GLN A 419 -14.49 4.10 26.58
C GLN A 419 -13.00 3.98 26.33
N MET A 420 -12.47 4.64 25.30
CA MET A 420 -11.04 4.62 25.03
C MET A 420 -10.24 5.19 26.20
N LYS A 421 -10.71 6.27 26.83
CA LYS A 421 -10.05 6.84 28.02
C LYS A 421 -10.02 5.89 29.22
N LYS A 422 -11.03 5.03 29.38
CA LYS A 422 -11.12 4.05 30.49
C LYS A 422 -10.37 2.75 30.20
N GLY A 423 -10.45 2.26 28.96
CA GLY A 423 -9.99 0.93 28.57
C GLY A 423 -8.57 0.87 28.02
N LEU A 424 -8.08 1.93 27.36
CA LEU A 424 -6.74 1.92 26.78
C LEU A 424 -5.67 2.05 27.86
N ARG A 425 -4.71 1.11 27.84
CA ARG A 425 -3.52 1.12 28.70
C ARG A 425 -2.32 0.58 27.93
N PHE A 426 -1.12 0.89 28.42
CA PHE A 426 0.12 0.30 27.93
C PHE A 426 0.12 -1.21 28.14
N ASN A 427 0.55 -1.97 27.12
CA ASN A 427 0.64 -3.43 27.12
C ASN A 427 -0.67 -4.11 27.54
N ILE A 428 -1.78 -3.75 26.90
CA ILE A 428 -3.14 -4.17 27.26
C ILE A 428 -3.31 -5.69 27.33
N CYS A 429 -2.60 -6.44 26.48
CA CYS A 429 -2.62 -7.91 26.44
C CYS A 429 -1.43 -8.58 27.17
N ASP A 430 -0.67 -7.83 27.97
CA ASP A 430 0.43 -8.33 28.79
C ASP A 430 1.44 -9.18 27.98
N LEU A 431 1.90 -8.65 26.85
CA LEU A 431 2.96 -9.25 26.04
C LEU A 431 4.25 -9.31 26.86
N GLU A 432 4.86 -10.49 26.95
CA GLU A 432 6.01 -10.74 27.83
C GLU A 432 7.32 -10.18 27.28
N THR A 433 7.45 -10.07 25.96
CA THR A 433 8.70 -9.72 25.30
C THR A 433 8.45 -8.91 24.02
N SER A 434 9.38 -8.01 23.71
CA SER A 434 9.46 -7.36 22.40
C SER A 434 10.20 -8.19 21.35
N PHE A 435 10.89 -9.25 21.74
CA PHE A 435 11.75 -10.04 20.86
C PHE A 435 11.00 -11.02 19.94
N ALA A 436 9.68 -11.14 20.08
CA ALA A 436 8.85 -12.10 19.36
C ALA A 436 7.86 -11.41 18.41
N MET A 437 7.50 -12.10 17.33
CA MET A 437 6.37 -11.67 16.49
C MET A 437 5.06 -11.93 17.23
N ASN A 438 4.02 -11.15 16.93
CA ASN A 438 2.68 -11.34 17.47
C ASN A 438 2.16 -12.77 17.23
N LYS A 439 2.43 -13.34 16.05
CA LYS A 439 2.05 -14.73 15.70
C LYS A 439 2.71 -15.80 16.58
N ASP A 440 3.84 -15.49 17.20
CA ASP A 440 4.63 -16.41 18.03
C ASP A 440 4.28 -16.26 19.52
N VAL A 441 3.41 -15.31 19.89
CA VAL A 441 2.94 -15.09 21.26
C VAL A 441 1.92 -16.15 21.65
N VAL A 442 2.17 -16.83 22.78
CA VAL A 442 1.36 -17.94 23.24
C VAL A 442 -0.01 -17.47 23.74
N TYR A 443 -1.07 -18.05 23.18
CA TYR A 443 -2.48 -17.74 23.49
C TYR A 443 -2.87 -16.28 23.24
N LEU A 444 -2.27 -15.62 22.24
CA LEU A 444 -2.55 -14.20 21.95
C LEU A 444 -4.04 -13.93 21.73
N ASP A 445 -4.73 -14.76 20.95
CA ASP A 445 -6.16 -14.60 20.67
C ASP A 445 -7.03 -14.62 21.95
N GLU A 446 -6.71 -15.51 22.90
CA GLU A 446 -7.41 -15.58 24.18
C GLU A 446 -7.14 -14.34 25.04
N ARG A 447 -5.90 -13.83 25.04
CA ARG A 447 -5.55 -12.60 25.75
C ARG A 447 -6.25 -11.38 25.16
N VAL A 448 -6.35 -11.30 23.83
CA VAL A 448 -7.09 -10.26 23.13
C VAL A 448 -8.56 -10.30 23.56
N GLN A 449 -9.20 -11.47 23.53
CA GLN A 449 -10.60 -11.63 23.95
C GLN A 449 -10.84 -11.27 25.43
N ASN A 450 -9.88 -11.56 26.31
CA ASN A 450 -10.01 -11.31 27.75
C ASN A 450 -9.71 -9.86 28.14
N ASN A 451 -8.77 -9.19 27.46
CA ASN A 451 -8.31 -7.85 27.82
C ASN A 451 -8.93 -6.72 26.98
N ILE A 452 -9.48 -7.02 25.80
CA ILE A 452 -10.10 -6.04 24.90
C ILE A 452 -11.61 -6.37 24.78
N PRO A 453 -12.47 -5.75 25.62
CA PRO A 453 -13.91 -5.92 25.52
C PRO A 453 -14.44 -5.47 24.16
N THR A 454 -15.53 -6.09 23.71
CA THR A 454 -16.19 -5.75 22.44
C THR A 454 -16.63 -4.28 22.37
N SER A 455 -16.94 -3.67 23.52
CA SER A 455 -17.29 -2.25 23.63
C SER A 455 -16.10 -1.33 23.36
N LEU A 456 -14.91 -1.67 23.88
CA LEU A 456 -13.67 -0.95 23.61
C LEU A 456 -13.26 -1.12 22.14
N LEU A 457 -13.33 -2.35 21.62
CA LEU A 457 -13.00 -2.64 20.22
C LEU A 457 -13.87 -1.82 19.25
N TYR A 458 -15.19 -1.78 19.49
CA TYR A 458 -16.10 -0.96 18.69
C TYR A 458 -15.72 0.52 18.71
N ALA A 459 -15.39 1.07 19.89
CA ALA A 459 -14.96 2.46 20.02
C ALA A 459 -13.63 2.71 19.26
N CYS A 460 -12.64 1.82 19.41
CA CYS A 460 -11.34 1.94 18.74
C CYS A 460 -11.44 1.91 17.21
N GLN A 461 -12.37 1.13 16.65
CA GLN A 461 -12.56 1.02 15.20
C GLN A 461 -13.40 2.17 14.60
N ASN A 462 -14.34 2.75 15.38
CA ASN A 462 -15.39 3.60 14.82
C ASN A 462 -15.43 5.05 15.36
N TRP A 463 -14.61 5.41 16.35
CA TRP A 463 -14.66 6.76 16.95
C TRP A 463 -14.52 7.89 15.91
N ALA A 464 -13.65 7.72 14.91
CA ALA A 464 -13.41 8.73 13.88
C ALA A 464 -14.58 8.84 12.89
N LEU A 465 -15.27 7.72 12.61
CA LEU A 465 -16.49 7.73 11.78
C LEU A 465 -17.64 8.45 12.49
N HIS A 466 -17.77 8.25 13.81
CA HIS A 466 -18.76 8.99 14.61
C HIS A 466 -18.40 10.47 14.75
N LEU A 467 -17.10 10.79 14.85
CA LEU A 467 -16.62 12.17 14.89
C LEU A 467 -16.92 12.90 13.58
N ARG A 468 -16.75 12.23 12.43
CA ARG A 468 -17.03 12.80 11.11
C ARG A 468 -18.49 13.20 10.91
N ASP A 469 -19.41 12.47 11.53
CA ASP A 469 -20.85 12.66 11.36
C ASP A 469 -21.42 13.83 12.20
N VAL A 470 -20.60 14.46 13.05
CA VAL A 470 -21.02 15.54 13.96
C VAL A 470 -20.30 16.84 13.65
N PRO A 471 -20.94 18.00 13.85
CA PRO A 471 -20.27 19.29 13.68
C PRO A 471 -19.17 19.49 14.73
N TYR A 472 -18.24 20.41 14.46
CA TYR A 472 -17.18 20.76 15.41
C TYR A 472 -17.77 21.21 16.76
N SER A 473 -17.24 20.62 17.85
CA SER A 473 -17.61 20.96 19.23
C SER A 473 -16.36 21.08 20.10
N GLU A 474 -16.28 22.14 20.91
CA GLU A 474 -15.13 22.40 21.79
C GLU A 474 -14.92 21.29 22.82
N LYS A 475 -16.01 20.67 23.30
CA LYS A 475 -15.94 19.53 24.24
C LYS A 475 -15.33 18.29 23.61
N LEU A 476 -15.70 17.98 22.36
CA LEU A 476 -15.11 16.87 21.61
C LEU A 476 -13.66 17.16 21.23
N SER A 477 -13.35 18.40 20.87
CA SER A 477 -11.97 18.87 20.61
C SER A 477 -11.05 18.62 21.82
N GLN A 478 -11.50 18.94 23.04
CA GLN A 478 -10.76 18.64 24.27
C GLN A 478 -10.56 17.14 24.53
N ARG A 479 -11.53 16.31 24.16
CA ARG A 479 -11.44 14.84 24.28
C ARG A 479 -10.48 14.24 23.27
N LEU A 480 -10.52 14.73 22.03
CA LEU A 480 -9.58 14.36 20.98
C LEU A 480 -8.15 14.80 21.35
N HIS A 481 -7.98 16.00 21.92
CA HIS A 481 -6.70 16.43 22.48
C HIS A 481 -6.19 15.47 23.56
N TYR A 482 -7.05 15.12 24.54
CA TYR A 482 -6.67 14.17 25.58
C TYR A 482 -6.25 12.82 24.99
N PHE A 483 -7.05 12.30 24.06
CA PHE A 483 -6.77 11.04 23.36
C PHE A 483 -5.42 11.09 22.63
N ALA A 484 -5.18 12.10 21.79
CA ALA A 484 -3.96 12.23 20.99
C ALA A 484 -2.70 12.26 21.87
N TYR A 485 -2.71 13.05 22.95
CA TYR A 485 -1.54 13.24 23.80
C TYR A 485 -1.37 12.17 24.89
N ASN A 486 -2.37 11.32 25.16
CA ASN A 486 -2.27 10.35 26.27
C ASN A 486 -2.51 8.90 25.90
N SER A 487 -3.26 8.62 24.83
CA SER A 487 -3.76 7.28 24.52
C SER A 487 -3.58 6.88 23.05
N LEU A 488 -2.98 7.73 22.22
CA LEU A 488 -2.78 7.47 20.79
C LEU A 488 -1.99 6.18 20.55
N LEU A 489 -0.85 6.00 21.21
CA LEU A 489 -0.04 4.78 21.02
C LEU A 489 -0.72 3.52 21.58
N TYR A 490 -1.49 3.65 22.67
CA TYR A 490 -2.28 2.54 23.23
C TYR A 490 -3.44 2.14 22.31
N TRP A 491 -4.00 3.10 21.57
CA TRP A 491 -4.98 2.81 20.53
C TRP A 491 -4.35 2.08 19.34
N VAL A 492 -3.17 2.52 18.88
CA VAL A 492 -2.40 1.82 17.84
C VAL A 492 -2.07 0.37 18.26
N GLU A 493 -1.75 0.17 19.54
CA GLU A 493 -1.52 -1.16 20.11
C GLU A 493 -2.75 -2.07 19.98
N VAL A 494 -3.94 -1.59 20.35
CA VAL A 494 -5.20 -2.34 20.17
C VAL A 494 -5.44 -2.65 18.69
N LEU A 495 -5.26 -1.67 17.80
CA LEU A 495 -5.47 -1.87 16.36
C LEU A 495 -4.51 -2.90 15.76
N SER A 496 -3.25 -2.92 16.20
CA SER A 496 -2.26 -3.92 15.80
C SER A 496 -2.68 -5.32 16.25
N LEU A 497 -3.02 -5.48 17.54
CA LEU A 497 -3.41 -6.76 18.12
C LEU A 497 -4.72 -7.33 17.56
N THR A 498 -5.61 -6.48 17.06
CA THR A 498 -6.89 -6.89 16.47
C THR A 498 -6.86 -6.95 14.95
N GLY A 499 -5.69 -6.76 14.33
CA GLY A 499 -5.53 -6.78 12.86
C GLY A 499 -6.26 -5.65 12.13
N SER A 500 -6.63 -4.56 12.81
CA SER A 500 -7.40 -3.43 12.26
C SER A 500 -6.53 -2.20 11.97
N LEU A 501 -5.20 -2.34 12.00
CA LEU A 501 -4.25 -1.22 11.88
C LEU A 501 -4.34 -0.51 10.53
N TYR A 502 -4.23 -1.23 9.43
CA TYR A 502 -4.30 -0.68 8.07
C TYR A 502 -5.64 -0.04 7.76
N THR A 503 -6.73 -0.69 8.19
CA THR A 503 -8.10 -0.24 7.92
C THR A 503 -8.45 1.04 8.69
N CYS A 504 -7.90 1.21 9.90
CA CYS A 504 -8.33 2.27 10.81
C CYS A 504 -7.32 3.42 10.95
N LEU A 505 -6.01 3.16 11.07
CA LEU A 505 -5.05 4.18 11.53
C LEU A 505 -5.03 5.43 10.65
N GLY A 506 -4.69 5.28 9.36
CA GLY A 506 -4.60 6.40 8.42
C GLY A 506 -5.95 7.12 8.23
N PRO A 507 -7.03 6.41 7.84
CA PRO A 507 -8.35 7.03 7.63
C PRO A 507 -8.90 7.73 8.87
N ALA A 508 -8.70 7.18 10.06
CA ALA A 508 -9.18 7.79 11.31
C ALA A 508 -8.43 9.07 11.65
N LEU A 509 -7.09 9.07 11.53
CA LEU A 509 -6.28 10.27 11.76
C LEU A 509 -6.62 11.38 10.76
N LYS A 510 -6.68 11.04 9.46
CA LYS A 510 -7.09 11.99 8.42
C LYS A 510 -8.48 12.57 8.69
N SER A 511 -9.46 11.73 9.03
CA SER A 511 -10.83 12.18 9.35
C SER A 511 -10.85 13.13 10.55
N ALA A 512 -10.07 12.84 11.59
CA ALA A 512 -9.98 13.68 12.78
C ALA A 512 -9.29 15.03 12.49
N THR A 513 -8.23 15.03 11.68
CA THR A 513 -7.56 16.24 11.19
C THR A 513 -8.52 17.11 10.38
N THR A 514 -9.24 16.53 9.41
CA THR A 514 -10.23 17.26 8.61
C THR A 514 -11.37 17.83 9.48
N TRP A 515 -11.81 17.09 10.50
CA TRP A 515 -12.87 17.54 11.41
C TRP A 515 -12.44 18.71 12.30
N ILE A 516 -11.18 18.74 12.75
CA ILE A 516 -10.60 19.86 13.50
C ILE A 516 -10.35 21.08 12.60
N GLY A 517 -9.75 20.87 11.43
CA GLY A 517 -9.32 21.93 10.51
C GLY A 517 -8.43 22.97 11.20
N ASP A 518 -8.58 24.24 10.84
CA ASP A 518 -7.74 25.32 11.39
C ASP A 518 -8.11 25.74 12.83
N LYS A 519 -9.15 25.15 13.42
CA LYS A 519 -9.67 25.56 14.74
C LYS A 519 -8.73 25.21 15.90
N ASN A 520 -7.94 24.15 15.76
CA ASN A 520 -6.94 23.75 16.76
C ASN A 520 -5.68 23.21 16.09
N ILE A 521 -4.86 24.13 15.59
CA ILE A 521 -3.63 23.85 14.86
C ILE A 521 -2.69 22.91 15.63
N ARG A 522 -2.61 23.02 16.96
CA ARG A 522 -1.73 22.17 17.79
C ARG A 522 -2.13 20.70 17.81
N VAL A 523 -3.43 20.42 17.75
CA VAL A 523 -3.93 19.04 17.69
C VAL A 523 -3.90 18.54 16.24
N SER A 524 -4.26 19.40 15.27
CA SER A 524 -4.14 19.09 13.84
C SER A 524 -2.73 18.67 13.47
N SER A 525 -1.72 19.49 13.81
CA SER A 525 -0.32 19.21 13.52
C SER A 525 0.20 17.96 14.23
N PHE A 526 -0.29 17.67 15.43
CA PHE A 526 0.08 16.44 16.16
C PHE A 526 -0.52 15.19 15.50
N LEU A 527 -1.76 15.25 15.02
CA LEU A 527 -2.41 14.15 14.30
C LEU A 527 -1.85 13.97 12.89
N GLU A 528 -1.48 15.05 12.21
CA GLU A 528 -0.75 15.01 10.93
C GLU A 528 0.64 14.40 11.10
N ASP A 529 1.40 14.83 12.12
CA ASP A 529 2.68 14.22 12.46
C ASP A 529 2.55 12.73 12.76
N ALA A 530 1.51 12.33 13.49
CA ALA A 530 1.16 10.92 13.71
C ALA A 530 0.88 10.19 12.39
N SER A 531 0.07 10.77 11.51
CA SER A 531 -0.29 10.17 10.22
C SER A 531 0.93 10.03 9.30
N ASN A 532 1.84 11.00 9.31
CA ASN A 532 3.01 11.00 8.43
C ASN A 532 4.09 10.03 8.90
N HIS A 533 4.21 9.82 10.22
CA HIS A 533 5.30 9.04 10.78
C HIS A 533 4.88 7.66 11.27
N LEU A 534 3.79 7.50 12.02
CA LEU A 534 3.38 6.18 12.53
C LEU A 534 2.99 5.22 11.41
N VAL A 535 2.37 5.73 10.33
CA VAL A 535 1.94 4.91 9.20
C VAL A 535 3.12 4.25 8.48
N LYS A 536 4.29 4.90 8.47
CA LYS A 536 5.55 4.32 7.94
C LYS A 536 6.00 3.06 8.72
N PHE A 537 5.51 2.88 9.95
CA PHE A 537 5.83 1.75 10.81
C PHE A 537 4.68 0.74 10.90
N ASN A 538 3.66 0.81 10.04
CA ASN A 538 2.55 -0.15 10.08
C ASN A 538 3.01 -1.61 10.02
N ASP A 539 3.92 -1.92 9.08
CA ASP A 539 4.45 -3.26 8.90
C ASP A 539 5.13 -3.81 10.18
N PRO A 540 6.15 -3.13 10.76
CA PRO A 540 6.78 -3.63 11.97
C PRO A 540 5.82 -3.66 13.18
N ILE A 541 4.91 -2.68 13.29
CA ILE A 541 3.94 -2.62 14.39
C ILE A 541 2.91 -3.75 14.31
N LEU A 542 2.47 -4.13 13.11
CA LEU A 542 1.52 -5.23 12.92
C LEU A 542 2.17 -6.58 13.18
N GLN A 543 3.43 -6.73 12.76
CA GLN A 543 4.20 -7.96 12.94
C GLN A 543 4.61 -8.17 14.40
N SER A 544 4.99 -7.11 15.12
CA SER A 544 5.28 -7.14 16.55
C SER A 544 4.90 -5.82 17.23
N THR A 545 3.78 -5.84 17.96
CA THR A 545 3.18 -4.64 18.55
C THR A 545 4.11 -3.85 19.48
N PRO A 546 4.99 -4.45 20.30
CA PRO A 546 5.93 -3.72 21.15
C PRO A 546 6.87 -2.77 20.39
N HIS A 547 7.07 -2.95 19.07
CA HIS A 547 7.93 -2.09 18.26
C HIS A 547 7.38 -0.67 18.00
N ILE A 548 6.12 -0.40 18.38
CA ILE A 548 5.65 0.99 18.57
C ILE A 548 6.56 1.72 19.58
N TYR A 549 7.00 1.03 20.62
CA TYR A 549 7.84 1.61 21.68
C TYR A 549 9.32 1.35 21.44
N MET A 550 9.68 0.16 20.95
CA MET A 550 11.09 -0.26 20.81
C MET A 550 11.76 0.24 19.53
N THR A 551 11.00 0.50 18.46
CA THR A 551 11.53 1.01 17.19
C THR A 551 11.09 2.44 16.94
N PHE A 552 9.79 2.71 16.89
CA PHE A 552 9.27 4.01 16.45
C PHE A 552 9.72 5.15 17.37
N LEU A 553 9.58 5.00 18.70
CA LEU A 553 9.97 6.07 19.63
C LEU A 553 11.47 6.42 19.56
N PRO A 554 12.42 5.46 19.66
CA PRO A 554 13.85 5.75 19.50
C PRO A 554 14.23 6.45 18.19
N LEU A 555 13.71 5.97 17.05
CA LEU A 555 14.10 6.48 15.73
C LEU A 555 13.52 7.85 15.39
N MET A 556 12.33 8.13 15.92
CA MET A 556 11.57 9.32 15.55
C MET A 556 11.61 10.41 16.63
N LYS A 557 12.32 10.19 17.75
CA LYS A 557 12.42 11.14 18.86
C LYS A 557 12.75 12.57 18.43
N GLU A 558 13.66 12.72 17.47
CA GLU A 558 14.11 14.03 16.99
C GLU A 558 13.23 14.57 15.86
N GLY A 559 12.67 13.71 15.01
CA GLY A 559 11.90 14.08 13.81
C GLY A 559 10.39 14.18 13.97
N SER A 560 9.79 13.58 15.00
CA SER A 560 8.33 13.54 15.20
C SER A 560 7.92 14.19 16.52
N ILE A 561 6.91 15.04 16.47
CA ILE A 561 6.29 15.66 17.65
C ILE A 561 5.68 14.58 18.56
N VAL A 562 5.02 13.59 17.95
CA VAL A 562 4.41 12.45 18.65
C VAL A 562 5.48 11.62 19.36
N ALA A 563 6.53 11.21 18.63
CA ALA A 563 7.58 10.40 19.21
C ALA A 563 8.30 11.13 20.35
N ARG A 564 8.60 12.43 20.17
CA ARG A 564 9.21 13.25 21.22
C ARG A 564 8.35 13.32 22.48
N HIS A 565 7.04 13.52 22.32
CA HIS A 565 6.09 13.59 23.43
C HIS A 565 5.97 12.28 24.20
N TYR A 566 5.86 11.14 23.50
CA TYR A 566 5.71 9.83 24.16
C TYR A 566 7.01 9.27 24.71
N THR A 567 8.16 9.55 24.08
CA THR A 567 9.48 9.11 24.56
C THR A 567 9.76 9.58 25.99
N ALA A 568 9.28 10.77 26.38
CA ALA A 568 9.45 11.29 27.73
C ALA A 568 8.81 10.42 28.83
N ARG A 569 7.93 9.47 28.47
CA ARG A 569 7.25 8.56 29.40
C ARG A 569 7.96 7.22 29.61
N PHE A 570 8.96 6.91 28.79
CA PHE A 570 9.66 5.64 28.80
C PHE A 570 11.16 5.86 29.09
N ASN A 571 11.66 5.23 30.14
CA ASN A 571 13.08 5.28 30.51
C ASN A 571 13.82 4.06 29.95
N GLY A 572 15.10 4.23 29.58
CA GLY A 572 15.96 3.12 29.15
C GLY A 572 15.75 2.67 27.69
N LEU A 573 15.07 3.47 26.87
CA LEU A 573 14.97 3.23 25.43
C LEU A 573 16.36 3.30 24.78
N ALA A 574 16.60 2.44 23.77
CA ALA A 574 17.81 2.46 22.98
C ALA A 574 18.05 3.86 22.38
N ARG A 575 19.31 4.32 22.38
CA ARG A 575 19.69 5.62 21.81
C ARG A 575 20.32 5.36 20.44
N VAL A 576 19.68 5.88 19.40
CA VAL A 576 20.26 5.95 18.05
C VAL A 576 20.71 7.39 17.86
N GLU A 577 22.02 7.60 17.72
CA GLU A 577 22.60 8.91 17.42
C GLU A 577 22.97 8.97 15.94
N TYR A 578 22.59 10.06 15.29
CA TYR A 578 22.99 10.38 13.92
C TYR A 578 24.03 11.51 13.98
N ILE A 579 25.15 11.35 13.30
CA ILE A 579 26.19 12.39 13.19
C ILE A 579 26.05 13.02 11.79
N GLY A 580 25.75 14.32 11.73
CA GLY A 580 25.49 15.09 10.50
C GLY A 580 24.00 15.43 10.28
N GLU A 581 23.64 15.91 9.08
CA GLU A 581 22.24 16.14 8.72
C GLU A 581 21.52 14.82 8.43
N LYS A 582 20.47 14.53 9.20
CA LYS A 582 19.64 13.33 9.01
C LYS A 582 19.01 13.38 7.60
N PRO A 583 19.14 12.33 6.77
CA PRO A 583 18.44 12.26 5.50
C PRO A 583 16.94 12.37 5.79
N GLU A 584 16.26 13.35 5.19
CA GLU A 584 14.82 13.26 5.10
C GLU A 584 14.50 12.07 4.20
N GLU A 585 13.97 11.00 4.79
CA GLU A 585 13.50 9.84 4.06
C GLU A 585 12.35 10.24 3.15
N ALA A 586 12.70 10.46 1.90
CA ALA A 586 11.77 10.81 0.84
C ALA A 586 10.89 9.62 0.43
N CYS A 587 11.39 8.39 0.60
CA CYS A 587 10.65 7.17 0.30
C CYS A 587 9.54 6.96 1.34
N ILE A 588 8.29 7.06 0.89
CA ILE A 588 7.09 6.88 1.69
C ILE A 588 6.76 5.38 1.80
N LYS A 589 6.84 4.65 0.69
CA LYS A 589 6.52 3.22 0.60
C LYS A 589 7.30 2.55 -0.51
N GLN A 590 7.81 1.35 -0.24
CA GLN A 590 8.28 0.40 -1.25
C GLN A 590 7.27 -0.73 -1.42
N ILE A 591 7.01 -1.10 -2.66
CA ILE A 591 6.10 -2.17 -3.07
C ILE A 591 6.91 -3.18 -3.89
N ASN A 592 6.89 -4.44 -3.50
CA ASN A 592 7.58 -5.50 -4.23
C ASN A 592 6.65 -6.09 -5.29
N VAL A 593 7.04 -5.97 -6.56
CA VAL A 593 6.24 -6.43 -7.70
C VAL A 593 6.58 -7.88 -8.06
N GLY A 594 7.77 -8.36 -7.69
CA GLY A 594 8.28 -9.70 -8.03
C GLY A 594 8.91 -9.80 -9.43
N SER A 595 8.73 -8.79 -10.28
CA SER A 595 9.25 -8.68 -11.64
C SER A 595 9.74 -7.26 -11.93
N VAL A 596 10.65 -7.11 -12.90
CA VAL A 596 11.08 -5.83 -13.49
C VAL A 596 9.87 -4.99 -13.86
N VAL A 597 9.92 -3.69 -13.52
CA VAL A 597 8.83 -2.73 -13.72
C VAL A 597 9.19 -1.76 -14.84
N PHE A 598 8.59 -1.97 -16.02
CA PHE A 598 8.89 -1.17 -17.22
C PHE A 598 8.24 0.21 -17.22
N SER A 599 7.06 0.32 -16.64
CA SER A 599 6.28 1.56 -16.65
C SER A 599 5.45 1.67 -15.38
N VAL A 600 5.39 2.88 -14.82
CA VAL A 600 4.56 3.20 -13.66
C VAL A 600 3.75 4.46 -13.89
N SER A 601 2.57 4.51 -13.28
CA SER A 601 1.71 5.69 -13.29
C SER A 601 0.96 5.80 -11.97
N ILE A 602 0.89 7.00 -11.39
CA ILE A 602 0.12 7.26 -10.16
C ILE A 602 -1.28 7.79 -10.51
N SER A 603 -2.29 7.41 -9.73
CA SER A 603 -3.63 7.93 -9.89
C SER A 603 -3.68 9.44 -9.62
N PRO A 604 -4.58 10.19 -10.24
CA PRO A 604 -4.67 11.64 -10.03
C PRO A 604 -4.89 12.06 -8.57
N ASP A 605 -5.52 11.19 -7.77
CA ASP A 605 -5.75 11.40 -6.33
C ASP A 605 -4.57 10.99 -5.42
N GLY A 606 -3.51 10.42 -6.00
CA GLY A 606 -2.30 9.98 -5.30
C GLY A 606 -2.45 8.72 -4.45
N THR A 607 -3.59 8.01 -4.54
CA THR A 607 -3.87 6.86 -3.65
C THR A 607 -3.50 5.50 -4.23
N ARG A 608 -3.36 5.39 -5.56
CA ARG A 608 -3.11 4.13 -6.27
C ARG A 608 -1.94 4.27 -7.24
N VAL A 609 -1.22 3.17 -7.45
CA VAL A 609 -0.15 3.07 -8.46
C VAL A 609 -0.46 1.96 -9.43
N LEU A 610 -0.30 2.22 -10.72
CA LEU A 610 -0.40 1.28 -11.81
C LEU A 610 1.00 0.90 -12.27
N SER A 611 1.22 -0.38 -12.52
CA SER A 611 2.51 -0.90 -12.98
C SER A 611 2.37 -1.83 -14.17
N GLY A 612 3.23 -1.67 -15.17
CA GLY A 612 3.46 -2.63 -16.25
C GLY A 612 4.76 -3.40 -16.02
N SER A 613 4.70 -4.73 -16.11
CA SER A 613 5.83 -5.64 -15.86
C SER A 613 5.79 -6.86 -16.80
N PHE A 614 6.74 -7.78 -16.69
CA PHE A 614 6.67 -9.09 -17.36
C PHE A 614 5.50 -9.95 -16.87
N GLU A 615 5.12 -9.84 -15.60
CA GLU A 615 3.96 -10.55 -15.04
C GLU A 615 2.63 -9.90 -15.44
N GLY A 616 2.70 -8.65 -15.87
CA GLY A 616 1.61 -7.88 -16.46
C GLY A 616 1.23 -6.64 -15.67
N VAL A 617 -0.06 -6.29 -15.75
CA VAL A 617 -0.57 -4.99 -15.32
C VAL A 617 -1.29 -5.12 -13.98
N ARG A 618 -0.80 -4.41 -12.96
CA ARG A 618 -1.34 -4.43 -11.60
C ARG A 618 -1.58 -3.04 -11.06
N ILE A 619 -2.60 -2.90 -10.23
CA ILE A 619 -2.86 -1.71 -9.41
C ILE A 619 -2.51 -2.03 -7.97
N TRP A 620 -1.84 -1.09 -7.32
CA TRP A 620 -1.39 -1.17 -5.94
C TRP A 620 -1.97 -0.02 -5.13
N ASP A 621 -2.32 -0.29 -3.87
CA ASP A 621 -2.66 0.77 -2.92
C ASP A 621 -1.35 1.36 -2.36
N VAL A 622 -1.23 2.69 -2.42
CA VAL A 622 -0.02 3.40 -1.99
C VAL A 622 0.28 3.20 -0.50
N MET A 623 -0.75 3.04 0.34
CA MET A 623 -0.60 3.04 1.79
C MET A 623 -0.34 1.63 2.34
N SER A 624 -1.10 0.63 1.87
CA SER A 624 -0.90 -0.75 2.28
C SER A 624 0.28 -1.40 1.54
N GLY A 625 0.49 -1.03 0.27
CA GLY A 625 1.38 -1.74 -0.65
C GLY A 625 0.80 -3.06 -1.16
N GLU A 626 -0.48 -3.33 -0.90
CA GLU A 626 -1.17 -4.51 -1.41
C GLU A 626 -1.71 -4.27 -2.81
N THR A 627 -1.79 -5.35 -3.60
CA THR A 627 -2.43 -5.33 -4.90
C THR A 627 -3.93 -5.07 -4.74
N VAL A 628 -4.44 -4.03 -5.40
CA VAL A 628 -5.88 -3.74 -5.50
C VAL A 628 -6.49 -4.58 -6.62
N PHE A 629 -5.84 -4.61 -7.80
CA PHE A 629 -6.30 -5.37 -8.97
C PHE A 629 -5.13 -6.00 -9.72
N ASP A 630 -5.31 -7.24 -10.17
CA ASP A 630 -4.48 -7.94 -11.17
C ASP A 630 -5.26 -7.93 -12.50
N LEU A 631 -4.86 -7.06 -13.44
CA LEU A 631 -5.70 -6.66 -14.57
C LEU A 631 -5.40 -7.41 -15.87
N TYR A 632 -4.13 -7.71 -16.10
CA TYR A 632 -3.64 -8.40 -17.29
C TYR A 632 -2.47 -9.29 -16.90
N ARG A 633 -2.50 -10.56 -17.35
CA ARG A 633 -1.39 -11.50 -17.21
C ARG A 633 -0.70 -11.66 -18.57
N GLY A 634 0.44 -11.01 -18.73
CA GLY A 634 1.22 -10.95 -19.96
C GLY A 634 2.14 -9.74 -19.97
N VAL A 635 3.15 -9.69 -20.84
CA VAL A 635 4.14 -8.62 -20.83
C VAL A 635 3.51 -7.29 -21.28
N SER A 636 3.63 -6.25 -20.45
CA SER A 636 3.20 -4.89 -20.78
C SER A 636 4.34 -3.91 -20.58
N PHE A 637 4.65 -3.13 -21.61
CA PHE A 637 5.75 -2.17 -21.61
C PHE A 637 5.35 -0.77 -21.14
N SER A 638 4.07 -0.41 -21.30
CA SER A 638 3.58 0.93 -20.98
C SER A 638 2.20 0.88 -20.38
N VAL A 639 1.99 1.68 -19.34
CA VAL A 639 0.72 1.84 -18.64
C VAL A 639 0.44 3.30 -18.35
N GLY A 640 -0.84 3.68 -18.23
CA GLY A 640 -1.19 5.05 -17.85
C GLY A 640 -2.59 5.15 -17.24
N PHE A 641 -2.75 6.06 -16.27
CA PHE A 641 -4.06 6.54 -15.81
C PHE A 641 -4.59 7.64 -16.74
N SER A 642 -5.91 7.69 -16.90
CA SER A 642 -6.57 8.87 -17.47
C SER A 642 -6.49 10.04 -16.50
N ASN A 643 -6.53 11.26 -17.05
CA ASN A 643 -6.37 12.48 -16.25
C ASN A 643 -7.54 12.71 -15.29
N ASP A 644 -8.73 12.18 -15.61
CA ASP A 644 -9.90 12.17 -14.73
C ASP A 644 -9.94 10.99 -13.73
N GLY A 645 -8.93 10.10 -13.79
CA GLY A 645 -8.79 8.96 -12.89
C GLY A 645 -9.82 7.85 -13.08
N LYS A 646 -10.63 7.89 -14.15
CA LYS A 646 -11.69 6.90 -14.41
C LYS A 646 -11.21 5.69 -15.20
N TYR A 647 -10.19 5.87 -16.02
CA TYR A 647 -9.71 4.85 -16.94
C TYR A 647 -8.23 4.57 -16.75
N ILE A 648 -7.84 3.38 -17.15
CA ILE A 648 -6.44 2.96 -17.25
C ILE A 648 -6.25 2.26 -18.58
N ALA A 649 -5.05 2.39 -19.15
CA ALA A 649 -4.68 1.74 -20.40
C ALA A 649 -3.32 1.06 -20.28
N SER A 650 -3.12 -0.01 -21.06
CA SER A 650 -1.83 -0.66 -21.23
C SER A 650 -1.51 -0.94 -22.69
N GLY A 651 -0.23 -0.81 -23.05
CA GLY A 651 0.35 -1.33 -24.28
C GLY A 651 0.98 -2.70 -24.02
N ASN A 652 0.59 -3.69 -24.81
CA ASN A 652 0.96 -5.08 -24.59
C ASN A 652 1.97 -5.58 -25.64
N TYR A 653 2.74 -6.61 -25.28
CA TYR A 653 3.72 -7.25 -26.17
C TYR A 653 3.07 -7.90 -27.41
N ASP A 654 1.82 -8.34 -27.31
CA ASP A 654 1.09 -8.99 -28.42
C ASP A 654 0.54 -8.01 -29.47
N GLY A 655 0.87 -6.72 -29.37
CA GLY A 655 0.38 -5.68 -30.26
C GLY A 655 -1.03 -5.17 -29.91
N THR A 656 -1.62 -5.64 -28.82
CA THR A 656 -2.93 -5.17 -28.36
C THR A 656 -2.80 -4.02 -27.36
N ILE A 657 -3.90 -3.27 -27.22
CA ILE A 657 -4.07 -2.26 -26.16
C ILE A 657 -5.24 -2.69 -25.31
N SER A 658 -5.11 -2.59 -23.99
CA SER A 658 -6.19 -2.93 -23.08
C SER A 658 -6.63 -1.70 -22.29
N ILE A 659 -7.94 -1.53 -22.09
CA ILE A 659 -8.52 -0.42 -21.33
C ILE A 659 -9.42 -0.97 -20.23
N TRP A 660 -9.26 -0.45 -19.01
CA TRP A 660 -10.10 -0.78 -17.88
C TRP A 660 -10.64 0.45 -17.17
N ASN A 661 -11.70 0.27 -16.40
CA ASN A 661 -12.15 1.24 -15.42
C ASN A 661 -11.21 1.19 -14.19
N ALA A 662 -10.73 2.35 -13.77
CA ALA A 662 -9.74 2.49 -12.70
C ALA A 662 -10.29 2.23 -11.29
N ALA A 663 -11.55 2.61 -11.04
CA ALA A 663 -12.20 2.41 -9.75
C ALA A 663 -12.52 0.92 -9.54
N THR A 664 -12.97 0.31 -10.62
CA THR A 664 -13.62 -0.98 -10.61
C THR A 664 -12.67 -2.10 -10.99
N GLY A 665 -11.67 -1.87 -11.86
CA GLY A 665 -10.69 -2.88 -12.34
C GLY A 665 -11.21 -3.73 -13.51
N GLU A 666 -12.21 -3.24 -14.24
CA GLU A 666 -12.97 -4.01 -15.23
C GLU A 666 -12.63 -3.57 -16.65
N SER A 667 -12.40 -4.52 -17.56
CA SER A 667 -12.13 -4.21 -18.96
C SER A 667 -13.37 -3.61 -19.62
N ILE A 668 -13.19 -2.52 -20.37
CA ILE A 668 -14.28 -1.76 -21.01
C ILE A 668 -14.63 -2.34 -22.38
N HIS A 669 -13.61 -2.56 -23.21
CA HIS A 669 -13.78 -3.00 -24.61
C HIS A 669 -13.12 -4.34 -24.91
N GLY A 670 -12.58 -5.04 -23.90
CA GLY A 670 -11.64 -6.14 -24.14
C GLY A 670 -10.28 -5.61 -24.63
N THR A 671 -9.58 -6.43 -25.42
CA THR A 671 -8.33 -6.04 -26.10
C THR A 671 -8.65 -5.33 -27.41
N LEU A 672 -8.10 -4.12 -27.57
CA LEU A 672 -8.15 -3.36 -28.80
C LEU A 672 -7.06 -3.87 -29.76
N GLU A 673 -7.49 -4.48 -30.85
CA GLU A 673 -6.60 -5.01 -31.89
C GLU A 673 -6.40 -3.96 -33.00
N GLY A 674 -5.15 -3.80 -33.46
CA GLY A 674 -4.85 -2.99 -34.64
C GLY A 674 -3.37 -2.85 -34.97
N HIS A 675 -2.49 -2.75 -33.98
CA HIS A 675 -1.05 -2.86 -34.23
C HIS A 675 -0.68 -4.30 -34.58
N THR A 676 0.35 -4.48 -35.41
CA THR A 676 0.81 -5.81 -35.85
C THR A 676 2.00 -6.35 -35.05
N GLU A 677 2.62 -5.49 -34.24
CA GLU A 677 3.84 -5.76 -33.49
C GLU A 677 3.73 -5.11 -32.08
N PRO A 678 4.64 -5.40 -31.13
CA PRO A 678 4.53 -4.92 -29.75
C PRO A 678 4.24 -3.42 -29.61
N VAL A 679 3.40 -3.05 -28.63
CA VAL A 679 3.10 -1.65 -28.31
C VAL A 679 3.99 -1.20 -27.16
N TYR A 680 4.93 -0.28 -27.45
CA TYR A 680 5.89 0.20 -26.45
C TYR A 680 5.38 1.36 -25.62
N SER A 681 4.43 2.16 -26.13
CA SER A 681 3.92 3.34 -25.42
C SER A 681 2.43 3.52 -25.64
N VAL A 682 1.73 3.89 -24.57
CA VAL A 682 0.35 4.38 -24.58
C VAL A 682 0.23 5.66 -23.76
N ALA A 683 -0.58 6.62 -24.22
CA ALA A 683 -0.86 7.85 -23.49
C ALA A 683 -2.30 8.31 -23.68
N PHE A 684 -2.93 8.79 -22.61
CA PHE A 684 -4.24 9.43 -22.67
C PHE A 684 -4.14 10.89 -23.11
N SER A 685 -5.14 11.36 -23.85
CA SER A 685 -5.36 12.79 -24.06
C SER A 685 -5.75 13.48 -22.75
N PRO A 686 -5.48 14.79 -22.58
CA PRO A 686 -5.81 15.50 -21.33
C PRO A 686 -7.29 15.52 -20.99
N ASP A 687 -8.16 15.46 -22.01
CA ASP A 687 -9.62 15.34 -21.86
C ASP A 687 -10.10 13.90 -21.63
N SER A 688 -9.18 12.94 -21.56
CA SER A 688 -9.42 11.50 -21.33
C SER A 688 -10.30 10.82 -22.39
N LYS A 689 -10.51 11.43 -23.55
CA LYS A 689 -11.35 10.88 -24.64
C LYS A 689 -10.59 10.03 -25.64
N TYR A 690 -9.29 10.25 -25.79
CA TYR A 690 -8.46 9.57 -26.76
C TYR A 690 -7.25 8.90 -26.10
N ILE A 691 -6.80 7.80 -26.69
CA ILE A 691 -5.51 7.19 -26.41
C ILE A 691 -4.66 7.28 -27.67
N ALA A 692 -3.37 7.59 -27.54
CA ALA A 692 -2.39 7.43 -28.58
C ALA A 692 -1.45 6.27 -28.23
N SER A 693 -1.10 5.45 -29.22
CA SER A 693 -0.20 4.30 -29.04
C SER A 693 0.91 4.27 -30.07
N GLY A 694 2.12 3.94 -29.64
CA GLY A 694 3.31 3.75 -30.48
C GLY A 694 3.78 2.29 -30.44
N SER A 695 4.14 1.75 -31.60
CA SER A 695 4.48 0.34 -31.77
C SER A 695 5.77 0.13 -32.56
N ASP A 696 6.32 -1.07 -32.42
CA ASP A 696 7.40 -1.61 -33.25
C ASP A 696 7.02 -1.68 -34.74
N ASP A 697 5.72 -1.64 -35.08
CA ASP A 697 5.23 -1.54 -36.46
C ASP A 697 5.52 -0.18 -37.14
N ARG A 698 6.23 0.72 -36.44
CA ARG A 698 6.66 2.06 -36.87
C ARG A 698 5.52 3.04 -37.09
N THR A 699 4.34 2.76 -36.55
CA THR A 699 3.17 3.62 -36.66
C THR A 699 2.68 4.11 -35.30
N VAL A 700 1.98 5.24 -35.34
CA VAL A 700 1.18 5.73 -34.20
C VAL A 700 -0.30 5.57 -34.53
N ARG A 701 -1.09 5.08 -33.57
CA ARG A 701 -2.55 4.98 -33.69
C ARG A 701 -3.26 5.79 -32.62
N ILE A 702 -4.43 6.32 -32.96
CA ILE A 702 -5.31 7.05 -32.04
C ILE A 702 -6.59 6.22 -31.83
N TRP A 703 -7.06 6.13 -30.60
CA TRP A 703 -8.20 5.31 -30.19
C TRP A 703 -9.23 6.16 -29.45
N ASP A 704 -10.51 5.94 -29.74
CA ASP A 704 -11.62 6.52 -28.99
C ASP A 704 -11.85 5.70 -27.72
N VAL A 705 -11.73 6.33 -26.54
CA VAL A 705 -11.83 5.64 -25.24
C VAL A 705 -13.25 5.15 -24.95
N GLU A 706 -14.29 5.89 -25.37
CA GLU A 706 -15.68 5.52 -25.12
C GLU A 706 -16.20 4.46 -26.10
N LYS A 707 -15.70 4.49 -27.35
CA LYS A 707 -16.14 3.54 -28.39
C LYS A 707 -15.26 2.31 -28.50
N GLY A 708 -14.02 2.36 -28.02
CA GLY A 708 -13.05 1.26 -28.15
C GLY A 708 -12.68 0.99 -29.61
N SER A 709 -12.60 2.03 -30.43
CA SER A 709 -12.32 1.90 -31.86
C SER A 709 -11.19 2.81 -32.31
N VAL A 710 -10.35 2.33 -33.21
CA VAL A 710 -9.28 3.12 -33.85
C VAL A 710 -9.88 4.26 -34.67
N ILE A 711 -9.26 5.45 -34.60
CA ILE A 711 -9.71 6.64 -35.31
C ILE A 711 -8.78 6.95 -36.48
N GLY A 712 -9.29 6.78 -37.69
CA GLY A 712 -8.56 7.04 -38.94
C GLY A 712 -7.46 6.00 -39.23
N GLU A 713 -6.60 6.34 -40.19
CA GLU A 713 -5.51 5.48 -40.65
C GLU A 713 -4.27 5.56 -39.74
N PRO A 714 -3.42 4.51 -39.70
CA PRO A 714 -2.17 4.52 -38.94
C PRO A 714 -1.25 5.66 -39.39
N LEU A 715 -0.77 6.44 -38.42
CA LEU A 715 0.08 7.59 -38.68
C LEU A 715 1.50 7.12 -38.94
N LYS A 716 1.92 7.25 -40.20
CA LYS A 716 3.27 6.90 -40.67
C LYS A 716 4.20 8.12 -40.61
N GLY A 717 5.50 7.87 -40.61
CA GLY A 717 6.53 8.92 -40.68
C GLY A 717 7.83 8.57 -39.98
N HIS A 718 7.80 7.67 -39.00
CA HIS A 718 9.01 7.21 -38.29
C HIS A 718 9.81 6.23 -39.13
N SER A 719 11.14 6.39 -39.13
CA SER A 719 12.07 5.48 -39.82
C SER A 719 12.30 4.16 -39.06
N ASP A 720 12.09 4.17 -37.75
CA ASP A 720 12.31 3.05 -36.82
C ASP A 720 11.10 2.83 -35.87
N ARG A 721 11.20 1.87 -34.95
CA ARG A 721 10.19 1.58 -33.92
C ARG A 721 9.86 2.81 -33.07
N VAL A 722 8.58 2.97 -32.73
CA VAL A 722 8.12 4.11 -31.92
C VAL A 722 8.19 3.74 -30.45
N HIS A 723 9.10 4.38 -29.71
CA HIS A 723 9.35 4.08 -28.30
C HIS A 723 8.42 4.81 -27.35
N PHE A 724 8.10 6.07 -27.63
CA PHE A 724 7.30 6.92 -26.75
C PHE A 724 6.25 7.69 -27.54
N VAL A 725 5.09 7.89 -26.91
CA VAL A 725 4.01 8.76 -27.37
C VAL A 725 3.44 9.50 -26.18
N ILE A 726 3.34 10.82 -26.26
CA ILE A 726 2.85 11.69 -25.19
C ILE A 726 1.93 12.78 -25.74
N PHE A 727 0.91 13.18 -24.98
CA PHE A 727 0.08 14.35 -25.32
C PHE A 727 0.61 15.62 -24.66
N SER A 728 0.44 16.76 -25.32
CA SER A 728 0.63 18.04 -24.66
C SER A 728 -0.50 18.28 -23.65
N PRO A 729 -0.22 18.85 -22.46
CA PRO A 729 -1.23 19.11 -21.43
C PRO A 729 -2.43 19.95 -21.89
N ASN A 730 -2.23 20.86 -22.86
CA ASN A 730 -3.31 21.64 -23.45
C ASN A 730 -4.18 20.87 -24.48
N GLY A 731 -3.79 19.64 -24.84
CA GLY A 731 -4.52 18.75 -25.76
C GLY A 731 -4.45 19.14 -27.24
N ILE A 732 -3.63 20.13 -27.60
CA ILE A 732 -3.52 20.61 -28.99
C ILE A 732 -2.56 19.73 -29.80
N HIS A 733 -1.49 19.26 -29.18
CA HIS A 733 -0.44 18.49 -29.84
C HIS A 733 -0.23 17.12 -29.16
N PHE A 734 0.38 16.20 -29.90
CA PHE A 734 1.01 15.02 -29.32
C PHE A 734 2.35 14.78 -30.02
N ALA A 735 3.31 14.26 -29.26
CA ALA A 735 4.64 13.93 -29.72
C ALA A 735 4.82 12.42 -29.73
N SER A 736 5.64 11.95 -30.67
CA SER A 736 6.02 10.54 -30.79
C SER A 736 7.49 10.46 -31.16
N SER A 737 8.24 9.54 -30.58
CA SER A 737 9.67 9.42 -30.84
C SER A 737 10.10 8.02 -31.25
N SER A 738 11.09 7.97 -32.16
CA SER A 738 11.87 6.79 -32.52
C SER A 738 13.28 6.90 -31.94
N ASN A 739 14.24 6.10 -32.41
CA ASN A 739 15.64 6.19 -31.96
C ASN A 739 16.28 7.56 -32.23
N HIS A 740 15.93 8.23 -33.33
CA HIS A 740 16.62 9.42 -33.84
C HIS A 740 15.69 10.59 -34.18
N GLU A 741 14.37 10.39 -34.15
CA GLU A 741 13.40 11.37 -34.62
C GLU A 741 12.33 11.61 -33.55
N VAL A 742 12.02 12.87 -33.29
CA VAL A 742 10.79 13.26 -32.56
C VAL A 742 9.84 13.95 -33.53
N ILE A 743 8.63 13.43 -33.66
CA ILE A 743 7.59 13.98 -34.53
C ILE A 743 6.45 14.53 -33.68
N VAL A 744 6.17 15.83 -33.84
CA VAL A 744 5.06 16.53 -33.19
C VAL A 744 3.92 16.73 -34.20
N ARG A 745 2.72 16.30 -33.80
CA ARG A 745 1.49 16.37 -34.62
C ARG A 745 0.41 17.13 -33.89
N ASN A 746 -0.51 17.74 -34.64
CA ASN A 746 -1.73 18.30 -34.07
C ASN A 746 -2.75 17.18 -33.83
N VAL A 747 -3.45 17.19 -32.69
CA VAL A 747 -4.39 16.12 -32.30
C VAL A 747 -5.62 16.08 -33.22
N GLU A 748 -6.13 17.23 -33.64
CA GLU A 748 -7.35 17.34 -34.45
C GLU A 748 -7.08 17.03 -35.93
N SER A 749 -6.05 17.66 -36.52
CA SER A 749 -5.71 17.44 -37.93
C SER A 749 -4.89 16.19 -38.20
N ARG A 750 -4.13 15.71 -37.21
CA ARG A 750 -3.17 14.59 -37.28
C ARG A 750 -2.00 14.81 -38.24
N GLU A 751 -1.83 16.04 -38.70
CA GLU A 751 -0.70 16.44 -39.54
C GLU A 751 0.51 16.84 -38.68
N MET A 752 1.71 16.71 -39.24
CA MET A 752 2.95 17.16 -38.60
C MET A 752 2.92 18.69 -38.49
N SER A 753 3.23 19.22 -37.31
CA SER A 753 3.26 20.67 -37.09
C SER A 753 4.48 21.32 -37.75
N TYR A 754 5.58 20.58 -37.84
CA TYR A 754 6.84 20.93 -38.51
C TYR A 754 7.60 19.63 -38.88
N PRO A 755 8.68 19.70 -39.68
CA PRO A 755 9.51 18.53 -39.98
C PRO A 755 10.04 17.83 -38.70
N PRO A 756 10.32 16.51 -38.74
CA PRO A 756 10.84 15.78 -37.59
C PRO A 756 12.05 16.46 -36.96
N LEU A 757 12.13 16.44 -35.63
CA LEU A 757 13.30 16.87 -34.88
C LEU A 757 14.30 15.71 -34.90
N GLU A 758 15.33 15.82 -35.73
CA GLU A 758 16.35 14.79 -35.92
C GLU A 758 17.54 15.01 -34.97
N SER A 759 18.10 13.92 -34.45
CA SER A 759 19.31 13.89 -33.64
C SER A 759 20.15 12.66 -33.96
N ASP A 760 21.48 12.84 -33.96
CA ASP A 760 22.45 11.74 -34.13
C ASP A 760 22.53 10.82 -32.90
N LEU A 761 21.96 11.25 -31.77
CA LEU A 761 21.99 10.55 -30.49
C LEU A 761 20.73 9.68 -30.31
N SER A 762 20.88 8.56 -29.60
CA SER A 762 19.77 7.64 -29.33
C SER A 762 18.89 8.17 -28.19
N LEU A 763 17.61 8.36 -28.48
CA LEU A 763 16.61 8.87 -27.53
C LEU A 763 16.29 7.88 -26.41
N SER A 764 16.25 8.38 -25.19
CA SER A 764 15.90 7.61 -24.00
C SER A 764 14.50 7.94 -23.46
N GLU A 765 14.03 9.19 -23.55
CA GLU A 765 12.70 9.58 -23.10
C GLU A 765 12.27 10.94 -23.70
N ILE A 766 10.96 11.21 -23.77
CA ILE A 766 10.41 12.51 -24.16
C ILE A 766 9.33 12.96 -23.18
N VAL A 767 9.28 14.27 -22.85
CA VAL A 767 8.28 14.84 -21.94
C VAL A 767 7.89 16.25 -22.38
N PHE A 768 6.60 16.60 -22.28
CA PHE A 768 6.13 17.98 -22.45
C PHE A 768 6.25 18.76 -21.15
N SER A 769 6.56 20.06 -21.23
CA SER A 769 6.30 20.95 -20.12
C SER A 769 4.80 21.03 -19.84
N HIS A 770 4.43 21.20 -18.57
CA HIS A 770 3.04 21.31 -18.10
C HIS A 770 2.29 22.50 -18.73
N ASP A 771 2.98 23.58 -19.08
CA ASP A 771 2.42 24.72 -19.83
C ASP A 771 2.28 24.47 -21.35
N SER A 772 2.74 23.31 -21.84
CA SER A 772 2.75 22.90 -23.25
C SER A 772 3.62 23.78 -24.17
N SER A 773 4.52 24.60 -23.63
CA SER A 773 5.37 25.48 -24.43
C SER A 773 6.67 24.81 -24.91
N LYS A 774 7.18 23.83 -24.15
CA LYS A 774 8.45 23.14 -24.38
C LYS A 774 8.26 21.63 -24.48
N ILE A 775 9.12 20.98 -25.25
CA ILE A 775 9.30 19.52 -25.23
C ILE A 775 10.75 19.23 -24.87
N LEU A 776 10.96 18.30 -23.94
CA LEU A 776 12.27 17.83 -23.52
C LEU A 776 12.49 16.45 -24.10
N SER A 777 13.67 16.25 -24.67
CA SER A 777 14.12 14.95 -25.18
C SER A 777 15.42 14.56 -24.50
N GLY A 778 15.37 13.48 -23.72
CA GLY A 778 16.55 12.89 -23.09
C GLY A 778 17.20 11.85 -23.99
N TYR A 779 18.52 11.74 -23.91
CA TYR A 779 19.33 10.80 -24.68
C TYR A 779 20.09 9.83 -23.76
N PHE A 780 20.51 8.69 -24.30
CA PHE A 780 21.22 7.66 -23.52
C PHE A 780 22.64 8.06 -23.09
N ASP A 781 23.22 9.09 -23.69
CA ASP A 781 24.53 9.64 -23.32
C ASP A 781 24.45 10.69 -22.19
N GLY A 782 23.25 10.94 -21.66
CA GLY A 782 22.99 11.90 -20.58
C GLY A 782 22.67 13.33 -21.04
N ALA A 783 22.63 13.60 -22.36
CA ALA A 783 22.21 14.89 -22.86
C ALA A 783 20.68 15.07 -22.76
N ILE A 784 20.23 16.30 -22.51
CA ILE A 784 18.80 16.68 -22.58
C ILE A 784 18.67 17.90 -23.50
N HIS A 785 17.87 17.78 -24.56
CA HIS A 785 17.54 18.90 -25.44
C HIS A 785 16.16 19.45 -25.11
N ILE A 786 16.04 20.77 -25.07
CA ILE A 786 14.81 21.51 -24.84
C ILE A 786 14.41 22.21 -26.13
N TRP A 787 13.21 21.93 -26.61
CA TRP A 787 12.69 22.46 -27.87
C TRP A 787 11.43 23.29 -27.65
N ASP A 788 11.24 24.30 -28.49
CA ASP A 788 10.00 25.08 -28.54
C ASP A 788 8.93 24.33 -29.32
N VAL A 789 7.77 24.11 -28.70
CA VAL A 789 6.68 23.30 -29.28
C VAL A 789 6.03 23.99 -30.47
N SER A 790 6.03 25.33 -30.52
CA SER A 790 5.34 26.08 -31.58
C SER A 790 6.15 26.18 -32.88
N THR A 791 7.47 26.21 -32.76
CA THR A 791 8.40 26.44 -33.87
C THR A 791 9.25 25.22 -34.23
N GLY A 792 9.42 24.26 -33.30
CA GLY A 792 10.33 23.13 -33.46
C GLY A 792 11.81 23.51 -33.37
N THR A 793 12.14 24.67 -32.79
CA THR A 793 13.52 25.13 -32.66
C THR A 793 14.13 24.69 -31.33
N MET A 794 15.40 24.28 -31.33
CA MET A 794 16.12 23.95 -30.09
C MET A 794 16.40 25.23 -29.30
N LEU A 795 15.90 25.29 -28.07
CA LEU A 795 16.07 26.42 -27.15
C LEU A 795 17.36 26.29 -26.34
N ARG A 796 17.64 25.09 -25.83
CA ARG A 796 18.78 24.82 -24.95
C ARG A 796 19.19 23.35 -25.05
N GLU A 797 20.49 23.11 -24.96
CA GLU A 797 21.09 21.80 -24.74
C GLU A 797 21.71 21.77 -23.34
N LEU A 798 21.39 20.71 -22.60
CA LEU A 798 21.91 20.39 -21.27
C LEU A 798 22.87 19.21 -21.43
N SER A 799 24.13 19.40 -21.04
CA SER A 799 25.22 18.44 -21.33
C SER A 799 25.53 17.52 -20.16
N ARG A 800 26.11 16.34 -20.45
CA ARG A 800 26.49 15.30 -19.46
C ARG A 800 27.34 15.82 -18.30
N SER A 801 28.17 16.85 -18.52
CA SER A 801 29.01 17.44 -17.46
C SER A 801 28.20 18.12 -16.35
N GLU A 802 26.93 18.44 -16.60
CA GLU A 802 26.02 19.05 -15.61
C GLU A 802 25.17 18.00 -14.86
N PHE A 803 24.83 16.85 -15.47
CA PHE A 803 23.83 15.90 -14.95
C PHE A 803 24.33 14.48 -14.62
N GLY A 804 25.57 14.12 -15.00
CA GLY A 804 26.11 12.78 -14.85
C GLY A 804 25.45 11.75 -15.79
N ASP A 805 25.49 10.46 -15.43
CA ASP A 805 24.96 9.35 -16.25
C ASP A 805 23.44 9.16 -16.14
N GLY A 806 22.71 10.25 -15.96
CA GLY A 806 21.27 10.26 -15.71
C GLY A 806 20.41 10.26 -16.97
N ARG A 807 19.31 9.48 -16.96
CA ARG A 807 18.22 9.44 -17.93
C ARG A 807 17.06 10.31 -17.46
N LEU A 808 16.50 11.14 -18.35
CA LEU A 808 15.27 11.89 -18.10
C LEU A 808 14.11 10.93 -17.84
N LEU A 809 13.35 11.12 -16.76
CA LEU A 809 12.20 10.27 -16.41
C LEU A 809 10.86 11.02 -16.42
N ALA A 810 10.83 12.27 -15.92
CA ALA A 810 9.59 13.03 -15.83
C ALA A 810 9.83 14.54 -15.72
N TYR A 811 8.81 15.34 -16.04
CA TYR A 811 8.78 16.78 -15.83
C TYR A 811 7.80 17.10 -14.69
N SER A 812 8.22 17.94 -13.75
CA SER A 812 7.41 18.31 -12.60
C SER A 812 6.20 19.16 -13.02
N PRO A 813 5.03 19.00 -12.36
CA PRO A 813 3.86 19.84 -12.61
C PRO A 813 4.08 21.35 -12.39
N ASP A 814 5.09 21.74 -11.60
CA ASP A 814 5.44 23.14 -11.32
C ASP A 814 6.09 23.90 -12.49
N ASN A 815 6.32 23.21 -13.60
CA ASN A 815 6.99 23.69 -14.79
C ASN A 815 8.47 24.06 -14.68
N ARG A 816 9.09 23.81 -13.54
CA ARG A 816 10.42 24.29 -13.21
C ARG A 816 11.42 23.16 -13.07
N HIS A 817 10.98 22.00 -12.58
CA HIS A 817 11.87 20.89 -12.26
C HIS A 817 11.73 19.69 -13.20
N ILE A 818 12.83 18.95 -13.39
CA ILE A 818 12.88 17.64 -14.06
C ILE A 818 13.36 16.56 -13.11
N LEU A 819 12.80 15.36 -13.25
CA LEU A 819 13.26 14.16 -12.57
C LEU A 819 14.15 13.34 -13.51
N VAL A 820 15.35 13.03 -13.05
CA VAL A 820 16.38 12.28 -13.79
C VAL A 820 16.81 11.08 -12.95
N GLY A 821 16.80 9.87 -13.51
CA GLY A 821 17.25 8.63 -12.85
C GLY A 821 18.61 8.17 -13.37
N SER A 822 19.45 7.57 -12.54
CA SER A 822 20.77 7.04 -12.93
C SER A 822 20.80 5.51 -12.90
N ARG A 823 21.83 4.91 -13.51
CA ARG A 823 22.06 3.46 -13.54
C ARG A 823 22.35 2.80 -12.17
N GLY A 824 22.39 3.59 -11.09
CA GLY A 824 22.60 3.11 -9.72
C GLY A 824 21.34 3.12 -8.85
N GLY A 825 20.16 3.37 -9.44
CA GLY A 825 18.91 3.52 -8.68
C GLY A 825 18.76 4.87 -7.96
N ILE A 826 19.66 5.81 -8.22
CA ILE A 826 19.60 7.17 -7.66
C ILE A 826 18.80 8.06 -8.61
N MET A 827 17.85 8.84 -8.07
CA MET A 827 17.12 9.86 -8.82
C MET A 827 17.43 11.26 -8.32
N ARG A 828 17.35 12.24 -9.22
CA ARG A 828 17.65 13.65 -8.99
C ARG A 828 16.52 14.52 -9.52
N ILE A 829 16.05 15.46 -8.69
CA ILE A 829 15.16 16.54 -9.14
C ILE A 829 16.02 17.78 -9.39
N TRP A 830 16.06 18.23 -10.65
CA TRP A 830 16.84 19.37 -11.13
C TRP A 830 15.97 20.55 -11.48
N ASP A 831 16.49 21.76 -11.31
CA ASP A 831 15.90 22.99 -11.84
C ASP A 831 16.35 23.19 -13.30
N VAL A 832 15.39 23.37 -14.21
CA VAL A 832 15.64 23.51 -15.65
C VAL A 832 16.08 24.93 -16.01
N GLU A 833 15.68 25.93 -15.23
CA GLU A 833 15.95 27.34 -15.50
C GLU A 833 17.25 27.81 -14.85
N ASP A 834 17.60 27.24 -13.69
CA ASP A 834 18.78 27.64 -12.90
C ASP A 834 19.68 26.44 -12.57
N SER A 835 20.79 26.32 -13.31
CA SER A 835 21.79 25.26 -13.11
C SER A 835 22.70 25.49 -11.89
N GLU A 836 22.60 26.62 -11.19
CA GLU A 836 23.34 26.84 -9.93
C GLU A 836 22.63 26.19 -8.72
N ILE A 837 21.34 25.88 -8.84
CA ILE A 837 20.58 25.20 -7.78
C ILE A 837 20.91 23.71 -7.80
N LEU A 838 21.54 23.24 -6.73
CA LEU A 838 21.90 21.83 -6.56
C LEU A 838 20.63 20.96 -6.54
N PRO A 839 20.64 19.80 -7.23
CA PRO A 839 19.47 18.96 -7.32
C PRO A 839 19.12 18.32 -5.97
N LYS A 840 17.84 17.95 -5.83
CA LYS A 840 17.40 17.10 -4.72
C LYS A 840 17.61 15.64 -5.07
N LEU A 841 18.25 14.91 -4.16
CA LEU A 841 18.63 13.53 -4.33
C LEU A 841 17.67 12.56 -3.63
N PHE A 842 17.29 11.51 -4.36
CA PHE A 842 16.41 10.45 -3.90
C PHE A 842 17.13 9.11 -4.08
N ARG A 843 17.61 8.54 -2.97
CA ARG A 843 18.30 7.25 -2.92
C ARG A 843 17.35 6.18 -2.41
N GLY A 844 17.31 5.01 -3.06
CA GLY A 844 16.60 3.85 -2.53
C GLY A 844 16.51 2.65 -3.47
N HIS A 845 16.36 2.85 -4.78
CA HIS A 845 16.43 1.71 -5.72
C HIS A 845 17.86 1.14 -5.76
N THR A 846 17.98 -0.17 -6.00
CA THR A 846 19.28 -0.87 -6.09
C THR A 846 19.74 -1.16 -7.51
N ASP A 847 18.90 -0.84 -8.48
CA ASP A 847 19.12 -1.07 -9.91
C ASP A 847 18.50 0.09 -10.70
N ASP A 848 18.64 0.08 -12.03
CA ASP A 848 18.19 1.15 -12.92
C ASP A 848 16.72 1.54 -12.68
N VAL A 849 16.45 2.85 -12.63
CA VAL A 849 15.07 3.37 -12.61
C VAL A 849 14.61 3.55 -14.05
N ILE A 850 13.56 2.84 -14.43
CA ILE A 850 13.11 2.74 -15.83
C ILE A 850 12.03 3.78 -16.14
N SER A 851 11.16 4.06 -15.17
CA SER A 851 9.99 4.92 -15.36
C SER A 851 9.64 5.63 -14.06
N ALA A 852 9.14 6.86 -14.17
CA ALA A 852 8.58 7.61 -13.05
C ALA A 852 7.36 8.43 -13.45
N SER A 853 6.52 8.78 -12.47
CA SER A 853 5.29 9.55 -12.69
C SER A 853 4.96 10.42 -11.46
N TYR A 854 4.66 11.70 -11.69
CA TYR A 854 4.24 12.64 -10.63
C TYR A 854 2.74 12.55 -10.35
N SER A 855 2.35 12.81 -9.10
CA SER A 855 0.95 13.10 -8.77
C SER A 855 0.50 14.40 -9.42
N SER A 856 -0.82 14.54 -9.64
CA SER A 856 -1.40 15.71 -10.30
C SER A 856 -1.10 17.04 -9.58
N ASP A 857 -0.92 16.99 -8.26
CA ASP A 857 -0.57 18.13 -7.40
C ASP A 857 0.94 18.34 -7.21
N GLY A 858 1.77 17.45 -7.77
CA GLY A 858 3.23 17.48 -7.65
C GLY A 858 3.77 17.22 -6.24
N THR A 859 2.93 16.78 -5.28
CA THR A 859 3.36 16.55 -3.89
C THR A 859 4.14 15.25 -3.72
N CYS A 860 3.88 14.26 -4.57
CA CYS A 860 4.55 12.98 -4.57
C CYS A 860 4.83 12.51 -6.01
N PHE A 861 5.73 11.53 -6.13
CA PHE A 861 5.98 10.84 -7.39
C PHE A 861 6.27 9.37 -7.13
N VAL A 862 6.15 8.55 -8.16
CA VAL A 862 6.40 7.11 -8.10
C VAL A 862 7.46 6.73 -9.10
N SER A 863 8.23 5.70 -8.78
CA SER A 863 9.28 5.16 -9.66
C SER A 863 9.19 3.64 -9.73
N GLY A 864 9.46 3.09 -10.91
CA GLY A 864 9.61 1.66 -11.17
C GLY A 864 11.03 1.34 -11.63
N SER A 865 11.56 0.20 -11.19
CA SER A 865 12.97 -0.18 -11.40
C SER A 865 13.15 -1.65 -11.79
N ASP A 866 14.33 -1.93 -12.35
CA ASP A 866 14.86 -3.29 -12.58
C ASP A 866 15.03 -4.08 -11.27
N ASP A 867 15.09 -3.41 -10.11
CA ASP A 867 15.16 -4.05 -8.79
C ASP A 867 13.85 -4.77 -8.39
N ARG A 868 12.87 -4.79 -9.29
CA ARG A 868 11.54 -5.42 -9.15
C ARG A 868 10.64 -4.73 -8.13
N THR A 869 10.89 -3.46 -7.87
CA THR A 869 10.14 -2.68 -6.89
C THR A 869 9.55 -1.41 -7.50
N ILE A 870 8.46 -0.98 -6.88
CA ILE A 870 7.90 0.36 -7.06
C ILE A 870 8.14 1.13 -5.78
N ARG A 871 8.54 2.39 -5.89
CA ARG A 871 8.67 3.28 -4.73
C ARG A 871 7.81 4.52 -4.89
N VAL A 872 7.20 4.94 -3.79
CA VAL A 872 6.44 6.18 -3.68
C VAL A 872 7.24 7.18 -2.88
N TRP A 873 7.40 8.39 -3.39
CA TRP A 873 8.28 9.41 -2.87
C TRP A 873 7.53 10.72 -2.60
N GLY A 874 7.86 11.41 -1.52
CA GLY A 874 7.44 12.80 -1.33
C GLY A 874 8.34 13.73 -2.15
N ALA A 875 7.77 14.46 -3.12
CA ALA A 875 8.53 15.36 -4.00
C ALA A 875 9.16 16.55 -3.26
N GLY A 876 8.56 16.94 -2.13
CA GLY A 876 9.10 17.96 -1.24
C GLY A 876 10.36 17.51 -0.48
N GLY A 877 10.52 16.20 -0.28
CA GLY A 877 11.67 15.60 0.41
C GLY A 877 12.91 15.50 -0.48
N GLY A 878 13.82 14.60 -0.08
CA GLY A 878 15.09 14.38 -0.77
C GLY A 878 16.20 15.24 -0.19
N GLN A 879 17.42 14.75 -0.23
CA GLN A 879 18.57 15.49 0.29
C GLN A 879 19.01 16.52 -0.74
N THR A 880 19.12 17.79 -0.38
CA THR A 880 19.81 18.77 -1.23
C THR A 880 21.26 18.33 -1.36
N GLU A 881 21.70 18.06 -2.60
CA GLU A 881 23.06 17.61 -2.86
C GLU A 881 24.03 18.68 -2.33
N THR A 882 24.87 18.36 -1.34
CA THR A 882 26.13 19.08 -1.17
C THR A 882 27.01 18.66 -2.34
N LYS A 883 27.61 19.61 -3.09
CA LYS A 883 28.38 19.41 -4.33
C LYS A 883 28.88 17.97 -4.55
N PRO A 884 28.71 17.43 -5.78
CA PRO A 884 28.81 16.00 -6.06
C PRO A 884 30.10 15.41 -5.49
N SER A 885 29.96 14.33 -4.73
CA SER A 885 30.86 13.21 -4.90
C SER A 885 30.01 12.09 -5.46
N GLY A 886 30.33 11.59 -6.65
CA GLY A 886 29.82 10.32 -7.16
C GLY A 886 30.09 9.14 -6.22
N ASP A 887 30.26 7.94 -6.77
CA ASP A 887 30.61 6.77 -5.96
C ASP A 887 31.86 7.07 -5.13
N MET A 888 31.74 6.94 -3.80
CA MET A 888 32.87 7.17 -2.90
C MET A 888 33.79 5.96 -2.97
N MET A 889 34.94 6.14 -3.60
CA MET A 889 35.88 5.05 -3.91
C MET A 889 36.86 4.79 -2.77
N SER A 890 37.19 5.81 -1.97
CA SER A 890 38.15 5.67 -0.87
C SER A 890 37.82 6.57 0.31
N ILE A 891 38.16 6.11 1.52
CA ILE A 891 38.01 6.87 2.77
C ILE A 891 39.21 6.62 3.67
N GLU A 892 39.64 7.65 4.37
CA GLU A 892 40.70 7.53 5.36
C GLU A 892 40.57 8.58 6.45
N VAL A 893 41.13 8.27 7.62
CA VAL A 893 41.05 9.09 8.82
C VAL A 893 42.44 9.59 9.18
N SER A 894 42.56 10.83 9.65
CA SER A 894 43.81 11.37 10.18
C SER A 894 44.25 10.59 11.42
N VAL A 895 45.56 10.57 11.69
CA VAL A 895 46.14 9.85 12.84
C VAL A 895 45.51 10.25 14.18
N ASP A 896 45.12 11.52 14.32
CA ASP A 896 44.50 12.06 15.52
C ASP A 896 42.98 11.85 15.58
N GLY A 897 42.36 11.35 14.50
CA GLY A 897 40.95 11.00 14.45
C GLY A 897 39.97 12.14 14.26
N LYS A 898 40.46 13.38 14.08
CA LYS A 898 39.60 14.56 13.99
C LYS A 898 39.18 14.88 12.56
N SER A 899 39.97 14.46 11.58
CA SER A 899 39.71 14.74 10.17
C SER A 899 39.54 13.45 9.38
N LEU A 900 38.67 13.49 8.38
CA LEU A 900 38.36 12.39 7.48
C LEU A 900 38.52 12.88 6.05
N VAL A 901 39.13 12.11 5.15
CA VAL A 901 39.24 12.44 3.73
C VAL A 901 38.58 11.38 2.89
N THR A 902 37.83 11.81 1.89
CA THR A 902 37.13 10.94 0.94
C THR A 902 37.56 11.25 -0.49
N GLY A 903 37.73 10.19 -1.28
CA GLY A 903 38.00 10.25 -2.70
C GLY A 903 36.82 9.68 -3.48
N SER A 904 36.47 10.34 -4.58
CA SER A 904 35.31 10.03 -5.42
C SER A 904 35.73 9.52 -6.80
N GLU A 905 34.83 8.81 -7.48
CA GLU A 905 35.00 8.36 -8.87
C GLU A 905 35.18 9.53 -9.86
N ASP A 906 34.55 10.66 -9.60
CA ASP A 906 34.66 11.89 -10.41
C ASP A 906 36.01 12.63 -10.26
N GLY A 907 36.94 12.10 -9.45
CA GLY A 907 38.23 12.72 -9.21
C GLY A 907 38.21 13.77 -8.08
N THR A 908 37.10 13.98 -7.40
CA THR A 908 37.04 14.95 -6.28
C THR A 908 37.60 14.37 -5.00
N VAL A 909 38.22 15.25 -4.21
CA VAL A 909 38.64 14.96 -2.83
C VAL A 909 38.00 15.96 -1.87
N THR A 910 37.46 15.44 -0.77
CA THR A 910 36.79 16.24 0.27
C THR A 910 37.32 15.88 1.65
N VAL A 911 37.57 16.90 2.46
CA VAL A 911 38.02 16.81 3.85
C VAL A 911 36.86 17.15 4.78
N TRP A 912 36.58 16.27 5.73
CA TRP A 912 35.47 16.34 6.67
C TRP A 912 35.97 16.36 8.11
N SER A 913 35.16 16.93 8.99
CA SER A 913 35.31 16.81 10.44
C SER A 913 34.72 15.46 10.88
N ALA A 914 35.53 14.62 11.52
CA ALA A 914 35.09 13.32 12.03
C ALA A 914 34.19 13.43 13.30
N GLU A 915 34.16 14.60 13.93
CA GLU A 915 33.34 14.89 15.12
C GLU A 915 31.98 15.49 14.74
N THR A 916 31.97 16.46 13.81
CA THR A 916 30.75 17.20 13.44
C THR A 916 30.10 16.69 12.15
N GLY A 917 30.84 15.96 11.31
CA GLY A 917 30.39 15.55 9.97
C GLY A 917 30.38 16.69 8.95
N GLU A 918 30.83 17.89 9.32
CA GLU A 918 30.87 19.05 8.42
C GLU A 918 32.07 19.00 7.47
N VAL A 919 31.89 19.53 6.25
CA VAL A 919 32.99 19.69 5.29
C VAL A 919 33.94 20.76 5.79
N LEU A 920 35.18 20.37 6.09
CA LEU A 920 36.26 21.29 6.44
C LEU A 920 36.85 21.94 5.18
N LYS A 921 36.97 21.18 4.08
CA LYS A 921 37.49 21.68 2.79
C LYS A 921 37.13 20.76 1.63
N GLY A 922 36.80 21.32 0.47
CA GLY A 922 36.46 20.58 -0.75
C GLY A 922 35.01 20.82 -1.19
N PRO A 923 34.56 20.19 -2.30
CA PRO A 923 35.33 19.29 -3.15
C PRO A 923 36.39 20.06 -3.96
N SER A 924 37.63 19.57 -3.96
CA SER A 924 38.70 20.11 -4.80
C SER A 924 38.79 19.33 -6.11
N GLU A 925 38.51 20.01 -7.22
CA GLU A 925 38.70 19.51 -8.58
C GLU A 925 40.15 19.69 -9.04
N GLY A 926 40.68 18.72 -9.79
CA GLY A 926 42.07 18.73 -10.25
C GLY A 926 42.67 17.35 -10.55
N HIS A 927 41.90 16.28 -10.37
CA HIS A 927 42.32 14.91 -10.69
C HIS A 927 41.62 14.51 -11.97
N GLY A 928 42.37 14.27 -13.04
CA GLY A 928 41.81 13.98 -14.36
C GLY A 928 41.19 12.58 -14.49
N ASP A 929 41.21 11.82 -13.40
CA ASP A 929 40.76 10.42 -13.31
C ASP A 929 40.39 10.13 -11.83
N GLY A 930 39.55 9.12 -11.60
CA GLY A 930 38.93 8.83 -10.31
C GLY A 930 39.93 8.51 -9.17
N VAL A 931 39.57 8.89 -7.94
CA VAL A 931 40.43 8.70 -6.75
C VAL A 931 40.22 7.32 -6.13
N THR A 932 40.97 6.34 -6.61
CA THR A 932 40.81 4.93 -6.20
C THR A 932 41.32 4.63 -4.79
N LYS A 933 42.31 5.37 -4.28
CA LYS A 933 42.90 5.16 -2.95
C LYS A 933 43.46 6.45 -2.34
N LEU A 934 43.43 6.51 -1.01
CA LEU A 934 43.99 7.57 -0.18
C LEU A 934 45.01 6.99 0.83
N SER A 935 46.02 7.79 1.19
CA SER A 935 46.87 7.55 2.36
C SER A 935 47.14 8.86 3.13
N PHE A 936 46.91 8.90 4.45
CA PHE A 936 47.21 10.04 5.31
C PHE A 936 48.66 9.96 5.80
N THR A 937 49.26 11.13 6.02
CA THR A 937 50.59 11.15 6.62
C THR A 937 50.55 10.78 8.10
N SER A 938 51.62 10.13 8.54
CA SER A 938 51.85 9.66 9.90
C SER A 938 52.53 10.69 10.81
N ASP A 939 53.01 11.81 10.26
CA ASP A 939 53.83 12.81 10.98
C ASP A 939 53.00 13.87 11.77
N GLY A 940 51.69 13.71 11.83
CA GLY A 940 50.77 14.61 12.54
C GLY A 940 50.37 15.88 11.79
N ASP A 941 50.78 16.03 10.52
CA ASP A 941 50.23 17.08 9.64
C ASP A 941 48.81 16.67 9.19
N GLU A 942 47.79 17.12 9.94
CA GLU A 942 46.36 16.72 9.83
C GLU A 942 45.75 16.92 8.43
N TYR A 943 46.46 17.59 7.51
CA TYR A 943 45.97 17.89 6.17
C TYR A 943 46.93 17.51 5.04
N ARG A 944 47.90 16.63 5.31
CA ARG A 944 48.79 16.09 4.27
C ARG A 944 48.44 14.62 4.00
N PHE A 945 48.06 14.34 2.77
CA PHE A 945 47.66 13.01 2.31
C PHE A 945 48.12 12.79 0.86
N ALA A 946 48.08 11.54 0.41
CA ALA A 946 48.42 11.11 -0.93
C ALA A 946 47.18 10.45 -1.53
N CYS A 947 46.91 10.72 -2.80
CA CYS A 947 45.79 10.15 -3.53
C CYS A 947 46.27 9.58 -4.87
N SER A 948 45.59 8.54 -5.35
CA SER A 948 45.79 8.02 -6.71
C SER A 948 44.93 8.81 -7.67
N SER A 949 45.45 9.05 -8.87
CA SER A 949 44.66 9.60 -9.99
C SER A 949 45.19 8.98 -11.28
N GLY A 950 44.46 7.98 -11.78
CA GLY A 950 44.85 7.20 -12.95
C GLY A 950 46.21 6.52 -12.75
N GLN A 951 47.21 6.93 -13.53
CA GLN A 951 48.59 6.41 -13.49
C GLN A 951 49.52 7.17 -12.53
N ASN A 952 49.03 8.24 -11.89
CA ASN A 952 49.85 9.13 -11.07
C ASN A 952 49.51 8.99 -9.58
N VAL A 953 50.48 9.40 -8.74
CA VAL A 953 50.27 9.64 -7.32
C VAL A 953 50.36 11.13 -7.06
N LEU A 954 49.38 11.70 -6.37
CA LEU A 954 49.34 13.11 -6.03
C LEU A 954 49.47 13.26 -4.52
N ILE A 955 50.45 14.05 -4.08
CA ILE A 955 50.61 14.38 -2.66
C ILE A 955 50.04 15.77 -2.42
N TRP A 956 49.01 15.81 -1.58
CA TRP A 956 48.29 17.02 -1.21
C TRP A 956 48.72 17.57 0.13
N LYS A 957 48.76 18.89 0.19
CA LYS A 957 48.87 19.65 1.43
C LYS A 957 47.91 20.84 1.38
N LEU A 958 47.24 21.12 2.49
CA LEU A 958 46.26 22.22 2.56
C LEU A 958 46.86 23.54 2.05
N ASN A 959 46.21 24.15 1.06
CA ASN A 959 46.53 25.49 0.50
C ASN A 959 47.85 25.55 -0.30
N VAL A 960 48.35 24.41 -0.76
CA VAL A 960 49.51 24.30 -1.67
C VAL A 960 49.10 23.49 -2.90
N GLU A 961 49.69 23.76 -4.06
CA GLU A 961 49.48 22.93 -5.25
C GLU A 961 49.95 21.47 -4.99
N PRO A 962 49.21 20.47 -5.49
CA PRO A 962 49.57 19.07 -5.27
C PRO A 962 50.87 18.72 -6.00
N ILE A 963 51.68 17.88 -5.35
CA ILE A 963 52.92 17.36 -5.93
C ILE A 963 52.59 16.11 -6.74
N THR A 964 52.84 16.13 -8.04
CA THR A 964 52.57 15.00 -8.94
C THR A 964 53.79 14.08 -9.06
N CYS A 965 53.58 12.81 -8.72
CA CYS A 965 54.55 11.73 -8.91
C CYS A 965 54.19 10.95 -10.17
N GLN A 966 55.01 11.07 -11.22
CA GLN A 966 54.82 10.40 -12.50
C GLN A 966 55.78 9.21 -12.65
N GLY A 967 55.29 8.08 -13.18
CA GLY A 967 56.17 6.98 -13.58
C GLY A 967 55.55 5.60 -13.71
N HIS A 968 54.33 5.36 -13.21
CA HIS A 968 53.61 4.11 -13.51
C HIS A 968 53.08 4.12 -14.95
N SER A 969 52.96 2.92 -15.54
CA SER A 969 52.45 2.74 -16.92
C SER A 969 51.00 2.25 -16.99
N SER A 970 50.39 2.01 -15.84
CA SER A 970 49.01 1.56 -15.67
C SER A 970 48.42 2.17 -14.38
N LEU A 971 47.16 1.85 -14.08
CA LEU A 971 46.43 2.42 -12.94
C LEU A 971 47.14 2.13 -11.60
N VAL A 972 47.14 3.13 -10.72
CA VAL A 972 47.58 3.01 -9.33
C VAL A 972 46.36 2.69 -8.48
N VAL A 973 46.36 1.54 -7.81
CA VAL A 973 45.20 1.04 -7.06
C VAL A 973 45.45 0.92 -5.56
N SER A 974 46.70 1.03 -5.12
CA SER A 974 47.05 1.03 -3.69
C SER A 974 48.16 2.02 -3.37
N LEU A 975 48.05 2.66 -2.20
CA LEU A 975 48.97 3.68 -1.71
C LEU A 975 49.15 3.56 -0.19
N CYS A 976 50.34 3.85 0.32
CA CYS A 976 50.59 3.89 1.76
C CYS A 976 51.76 4.82 2.10
N PHE A 977 51.58 5.73 3.06
CA PHE A 977 52.67 6.51 3.66
C PHE A 977 53.59 5.64 4.51
N SER A 978 54.88 5.98 4.53
CA SER A 978 55.82 5.46 5.51
C SER A 978 55.46 5.96 6.93
N PRO A 979 55.79 5.22 8.00
CA PRO A 979 55.52 5.66 9.38
C PRO A 979 56.25 6.95 9.79
N ASP A 980 57.28 7.36 9.07
CA ASP A 980 57.98 8.63 9.27
C ASP A 980 57.44 9.79 8.41
N GLY A 981 56.43 9.53 7.57
CA GLY A 981 55.76 10.49 6.68
C GLY A 981 56.60 10.97 5.49
N LYS A 982 57.84 10.51 5.33
CA LYS A 982 58.78 11.01 4.31
C LYS A 982 58.66 10.34 2.94
N HIS A 983 58.02 9.17 2.89
CA HIS A 983 57.90 8.38 1.68
C HIS A 983 56.47 7.90 1.47
N VAL A 984 56.10 7.66 0.21
CA VAL A 984 54.81 7.07 -0.18
C VAL A 984 55.09 5.88 -1.07
N ALA A 985 54.62 4.68 -0.70
CA ALA A 985 54.68 3.50 -1.56
C ALA A 985 53.39 3.40 -2.40
N SER A 986 53.51 3.05 -3.67
CA SER A 986 52.40 2.84 -4.60
C SER A 986 52.50 1.49 -5.28
N GLY A 987 51.38 0.77 -5.33
CA GLY A 987 51.20 -0.47 -6.10
C GLY A 987 50.32 -0.22 -7.32
N SER A 988 50.70 -0.78 -8.47
CA SER A 988 50.03 -0.56 -9.74
C SER A 988 49.75 -1.85 -10.49
N TRP A 989 48.78 -1.78 -11.41
CA TRP A 989 48.51 -2.79 -12.43
C TRP A 989 49.62 -2.93 -13.47
N ASP A 990 50.71 -2.14 -13.39
CA ASP A 990 51.93 -2.37 -14.17
C ASP A 990 52.88 -3.42 -13.55
N ASN A 991 52.43 -4.11 -12.49
CA ASN A 991 53.13 -5.15 -11.76
C ASN A 991 54.32 -4.64 -10.91
N THR A 992 54.46 -3.33 -10.72
CA THR A 992 55.58 -2.73 -9.97
C THR A 992 55.12 -1.99 -8.71
N ILE A 993 56.01 -1.95 -7.71
CA ILE A 993 55.89 -1.04 -6.57
C ILE A 993 56.87 0.11 -6.74
N ARG A 994 56.43 1.33 -6.49
CA ARG A 994 57.30 2.52 -6.49
C ARG A 994 57.20 3.25 -5.17
N VAL A 995 58.31 3.81 -4.71
CA VAL A 995 58.37 4.61 -3.48
C VAL A 995 58.79 6.02 -3.84
N TRP A 996 57.97 6.99 -3.48
CA TRP A 996 58.13 8.40 -3.80
C TRP A 996 58.55 9.17 -2.56
N ASN A 997 59.38 10.19 -2.75
CA ASN A 997 59.67 11.14 -1.69
C ASN A 997 58.50 12.11 -1.52
N SER A 998 57.96 12.21 -0.30
CA SER A 998 56.74 12.96 -0.03
C SER A 998 56.88 14.49 -0.18
N GLN A 999 58.11 15.02 -0.20
CA GLN A 999 58.37 16.46 -0.25
C GLN A 999 58.57 17.00 -1.67
N ASN A 1000 59.03 16.16 -2.60
CA ASN A 1000 59.36 16.60 -3.96
C ASN A 1000 58.78 15.72 -5.07
N GLY A 1001 58.11 14.61 -4.74
CA GLY A 1001 57.46 13.71 -5.70
C GLY A 1001 58.42 12.89 -6.57
N LEU A 1002 59.72 12.95 -6.30
CA LEU A 1002 60.72 12.16 -7.02
C LEU A 1002 60.73 10.72 -6.51
N LEU A 1003 61.03 9.80 -7.41
CA LEU A 1003 61.19 8.38 -7.09
C LEU A 1003 62.38 8.21 -6.13
N ALA A 1004 62.09 7.77 -4.90
CA ALA A 1004 63.07 7.48 -3.86
C ALA A 1004 63.61 6.05 -3.94
N LEU A 1005 62.74 5.09 -4.30
CA LEU A 1005 63.09 3.68 -4.44
C LEU A 1005 62.15 2.97 -5.43
N GLY A 1006 62.70 2.07 -6.26
CA GLY A 1006 61.96 1.30 -7.26
C GLY A 1006 62.25 1.71 -8.73
N PRO A 1007 61.54 1.14 -9.72
CA PRO A 1007 60.45 0.16 -9.58
C PRO A 1007 60.91 -1.17 -8.97
N LEU A 1008 60.19 -1.66 -7.97
CA LEU A 1008 60.41 -2.99 -7.40
C LEU A 1008 59.71 -4.01 -8.30
N GLU A 1009 60.51 -4.77 -9.04
CA GLU A 1009 60.05 -5.78 -9.99
C GLU A 1009 60.14 -7.16 -9.35
N GLY A 1010 59.07 -7.94 -9.46
CA GLY A 1010 59.06 -9.33 -9.01
C GLY A 1010 57.70 -10.02 -9.06
N HIS A 1011 56.60 -9.28 -8.92
CA HIS A 1011 55.25 -9.82 -9.15
C HIS A 1011 55.01 -10.11 -10.64
N GLU A 1012 54.29 -11.19 -10.94
CA GLU A 1012 54.00 -11.62 -12.33
C GLU A 1012 52.70 -11.00 -12.88
N LEU A 1013 51.81 -10.56 -11.99
CA LEU A 1013 50.52 -9.95 -12.30
C LEU A 1013 50.30 -8.67 -11.48
N ALA A 1014 49.18 -8.00 -11.72
CA ALA A 1014 48.82 -6.73 -11.12
C ALA A 1014 48.91 -6.76 -9.58
N ILE A 1015 49.38 -5.64 -9.00
CA ILE A 1015 49.45 -5.45 -7.55
C ILE A 1015 48.19 -4.72 -7.11
N ASP A 1016 47.45 -5.30 -6.17
CA ASP A 1016 46.15 -4.78 -5.73
C ASP A 1016 46.25 -4.08 -4.36
N SER A 1017 47.27 -4.42 -3.57
CA SER A 1017 47.45 -3.82 -2.23
C SER A 1017 48.93 -3.70 -1.85
N VAL A 1018 49.28 -2.59 -1.20
CA VAL A 1018 50.61 -2.31 -0.66
C VAL A 1018 50.49 -1.60 0.69
N CYS A 1019 51.34 -1.96 1.66
CA CYS A 1019 51.42 -1.26 2.95
C CYS A 1019 52.85 -1.27 3.52
N TYR A 1020 53.15 -0.29 4.37
CA TYR A 1020 54.38 -0.28 5.17
C TYR A 1020 54.20 -1.08 6.45
N SER A 1021 55.28 -1.71 6.94
CA SER A 1021 55.33 -2.17 8.32
C SER A 1021 55.34 -0.97 9.28
N GLY A 1022 54.76 -1.13 10.47
CA GLY A 1022 54.70 -0.07 11.48
C GLY A 1022 56.07 0.47 11.94
N ASP A 1023 57.13 -0.35 11.83
CA ASP A 1023 58.51 0.07 12.08
C ASP A 1023 59.19 0.76 10.89
N GLY A 1024 58.53 0.82 9.73
CA GLY A 1024 58.99 1.45 8.50
C GLY A 1024 60.09 0.68 7.76
N THR A 1025 60.48 -0.50 8.22
CA THR A 1025 61.61 -1.27 7.66
C THR A 1025 61.23 -2.17 6.49
N ARG A 1026 59.94 -2.44 6.29
CA ARG A 1026 59.44 -3.36 5.27
C ARG A 1026 58.25 -2.77 4.52
N ILE A 1027 58.09 -3.22 3.27
CA ILE A 1027 56.90 -3.01 2.45
C ILE A 1027 56.28 -4.39 2.21
N VAL A 1028 54.97 -4.52 2.38
CA VAL A 1028 54.23 -5.75 2.08
C VAL A 1028 53.30 -5.50 0.90
N SER A 1029 53.25 -6.42 -0.05
CA SER A 1029 52.41 -6.32 -1.25
C SER A 1029 51.61 -7.58 -1.51
N GLY A 1030 50.36 -7.41 -1.94
CA GLY A 1030 49.47 -8.48 -2.42
C GLY A 1030 49.18 -8.32 -3.92
N SER A 1031 49.16 -9.44 -4.64
CA SER A 1031 49.01 -9.46 -6.10
C SER A 1031 48.05 -10.55 -6.59
N TYR A 1032 47.53 -10.35 -7.81
CA TYR A 1032 46.80 -11.33 -8.61
C TYR A 1032 47.62 -12.60 -8.92
N ASP A 1033 48.95 -12.57 -8.76
CA ASP A 1033 49.82 -13.74 -8.90
C ASP A 1033 49.68 -14.75 -7.75
N ARG A 1034 48.76 -14.50 -6.81
CA ARG A 1034 48.47 -15.32 -5.62
C ARG A 1034 49.63 -15.39 -4.63
N THR A 1035 50.52 -14.40 -4.66
CA THR A 1035 51.61 -14.26 -3.69
C THR A 1035 51.46 -12.98 -2.87
N VAL A 1036 51.86 -13.08 -1.60
CA VAL A 1036 52.15 -11.91 -0.77
C VAL A 1036 53.66 -11.80 -0.63
N ARG A 1037 54.22 -10.64 -0.94
CA ARG A 1037 55.66 -10.39 -0.92
C ARG A 1037 56.03 -9.35 0.10
N ILE A 1038 57.14 -9.58 0.78
CA ILE A 1038 57.71 -8.68 1.78
C ILE A 1038 59.04 -8.18 1.24
N TRP A 1039 59.19 -6.86 1.19
CA TRP A 1039 60.33 -6.14 0.63
C TRP A 1039 61.02 -5.34 1.73
N ASP A 1040 62.33 -5.16 1.60
CA ASP A 1040 63.11 -4.24 2.40
C ASP A 1040 62.83 -2.80 1.92
N SER A 1041 62.35 -1.93 2.82
CA SER A 1041 61.98 -0.56 2.45
C SER A 1041 63.17 0.36 2.15
N SER A 1042 64.38 -0.02 2.53
CA SER A 1042 65.59 0.80 2.38
C SER A 1042 66.30 0.56 1.06
N ASN A 1043 66.26 -0.67 0.55
CA ASN A 1043 67.00 -1.09 -0.65
C ASN A 1043 66.13 -1.79 -1.70
N GLY A 1044 64.86 -2.09 -1.40
CA GLY A 1044 63.92 -2.70 -2.34
C GLY A 1044 64.12 -4.20 -2.55
N GLY A 1045 65.00 -4.84 -1.79
CA GLY A 1045 65.25 -6.27 -1.89
C GLY A 1045 64.05 -7.09 -1.42
N LEU A 1046 63.71 -8.15 -2.17
CA LEU A 1046 62.69 -9.11 -1.77
C LEU A 1046 63.21 -9.94 -0.57
N LEU A 1047 62.55 -9.81 0.58
CA LEU A 1047 62.91 -10.51 1.82
C LEU A 1047 62.24 -11.88 1.92
N PHE A 1048 60.95 -11.95 1.55
CA PHE A 1048 60.15 -13.15 1.71
C PHE A 1048 58.97 -13.19 0.73
N THR A 1049 58.63 -14.39 0.27
CA THR A 1049 57.44 -14.64 -0.56
C THR A 1049 56.61 -15.70 0.14
N LEU A 1050 55.35 -15.36 0.41
CA LEU A 1050 54.34 -16.30 0.91
C LEU A 1050 53.70 -16.99 -0.29
N GLU A 1051 54.06 -18.26 -0.48
CA GLU A 1051 53.53 -19.14 -1.53
C GLU A 1051 52.67 -20.25 -0.92
N GLY A 1052 51.62 -20.68 -1.63
CA GLY A 1052 50.73 -21.78 -1.19
C GLY A 1052 49.31 -21.36 -0.79
N HIS A 1053 48.96 -20.08 -0.95
CA HIS A 1053 47.60 -19.60 -0.74
C HIS A 1053 46.73 -19.89 -1.97
N SER A 1054 45.58 -20.54 -1.75
CA SER A 1054 44.70 -21.01 -2.81
C SER A 1054 43.86 -19.92 -3.49
N PRO A 1055 43.79 -18.67 -2.98
CA PRO A 1055 43.20 -17.57 -3.76
C PRO A 1055 43.91 -16.21 -3.71
N ILE A 1056 43.47 -15.24 -4.52
CA ILE A 1056 44.08 -13.91 -4.75
C ILE A 1056 44.04 -13.05 -3.47
N ALA A 1057 45.14 -12.34 -3.16
CA ALA A 1057 45.23 -11.42 -2.02
C ALA A 1057 44.83 -9.99 -2.44
N ASN A 1058 43.56 -9.61 -2.20
CA ASN A 1058 43.01 -8.32 -2.66
C ASN A 1058 43.30 -7.16 -1.70
N SER A 1059 43.62 -7.45 -0.44
CA SER A 1059 43.91 -6.42 0.56
C SER A 1059 44.92 -6.93 1.58
N VAL A 1060 45.88 -6.08 1.93
CA VAL A 1060 46.91 -6.33 2.95
C VAL A 1060 46.93 -5.16 3.92
N ALA A 1061 47.05 -5.44 5.22
CA ALA A 1061 47.21 -4.43 6.27
C ALA A 1061 48.30 -4.84 7.27
N CYS A 1062 49.01 -3.86 7.83
CA CYS A 1062 49.98 -4.08 8.89
C CYS A 1062 49.51 -3.41 10.18
N SER A 1063 49.83 -4.03 11.32
CA SER A 1063 49.69 -3.40 12.63
C SER A 1063 50.63 -2.19 12.76
N ASN A 1064 50.20 -1.18 13.52
CA ASN A 1064 50.95 0.05 13.78
C ASN A 1064 52.26 -0.22 14.54
N ASN A 1065 52.28 -1.22 15.41
CA ASN A 1065 53.51 -1.65 16.09
C ASN A 1065 54.42 -2.56 15.23
N GLY A 1066 53.99 -2.95 14.03
CA GLY A 1066 54.72 -3.80 13.09
C GLY A 1066 54.89 -5.26 13.51
N SER A 1067 54.15 -5.73 14.52
CA SER A 1067 54.23 -7.11 15.01
C SER A 1067 53.42 -8.10 14.19
N LEU A 1068 52.29 -7.65 13.64
CA LEU A 1068 51.36 -8.43 12.83
C LEU A 1068 51.17 -7.82 11.44
N PHE A 1069 50.92 -8.69 10.45
CA PHE A 1069 50.35 -8.32 9.16
C PHE A 1069 49.19 -9.24 8.82
N THR A 1070 48.22 -8.74 8.07
CA THR A 1070 47.02 -9.48 7.68
C THR A 1070 46.78 -9.33 6.20
N PHE A 1071 46.17 -10.35 5.61
CA PHE A 1071 45.66 -10.25 4.25
C PHE A 1071 44.35 -11.03 4.11
N GLY A 1072 43.53 -10.55 3.17
CA GLY A 1072 42.22 -11.11 2.87
C GLY A 1072 42.26 -11.84 1.52
N ASP A 1073 41.62 -13.01 1.46
CA ASP A 1073 41.53 -13.80 0.24
C ASP A 1073 40.18 -13.64 -0.50
N ASP A 1074 40.10 -14.18 -1.73
CA ASP A 1074 38.88 -14.15 -2.55
C ASP A 1074 37.74 -15.07 -2.07
N ARG A 1075 38.00 -15.90 -1.04
CA ARG A 1075 37.03 -16.80 -0.42
C ARG A 1075 36.45 -16.28 0.89
N GLY A 1076 36.78 -15.05 1.27
CA GLY A 1076 36.26 -14.43 2.50
C GLY A 1076 37.07 -14.73 3.76
N THR A 1077 38.27 -15.31 3.65
CA THR A 1077 39.14 -15.61 4.79
C THR A 1077 40.09 -14.44 5.06
N VAL A 1078 40.23 -14.06 6.33
CA VAL A 1078 41.27 -13.12 6.76
C VAL A 1078 42.34 -13.89 7.53
N GLN A 1079 43.58 -13.84 7.05
CA GLN A 1079 44.71 -14.50 7.70
C GLN A 1079 45.55 -13.49 8.46
N VAL A 1080 45.90 -13.80 9.71
CA VAL A 1080 46.73 -12.97 10.59
C VAL A 1080 48.08 -13.64 10.77
N TRP A 1081 49.16 -12.95 10.47
CA TRP A 1081 50.53 -13.47 10.48
C TRP A 1081 51.43 -12.63 11.39
N ASP A 1082 52.39 -13.30 12.02
CA ASP A 1082 53.43 -12.64 12.82
C ASP A 1082 54.58 -12.19 11.92
N ALA A 1083 54.90 -10.89 11.94
CA ALA A 1083 55.87 -10.26 11.05
C ALA A 1083 57.33 -10.65 11.33
N ARG A 1084 57.62 -11.19 12.52
CA ARG A 1084 58.98 -11.58 12.93
C ARG A 1084 59.29 -13.02 12.57
N SER A 1085 58.34 -13.91 12.80
CA SER A 1085 58.46 -15.35 12.60
C SER A 1085 57.91 -15.83 11.27
N ASN A 1086 57.12 -15.00 10.57
CA ASN A 1086 56.40 -15.33 9.34
C ASN A 1086 55.51 -16.57 9.51
N ASN A 1087 54.92 -16.74 10.70
CA ASN A 1087 53.98 -17.82 10.99
C ASN A 1087 52.54 -17.30 11.02
N LEU A 1088 51.61 -18.14 10.59
CA LEU A 1088 50.18 -17.91 10.74
C LEU A 1088 49.81 -17.94 12.23
N VAL A 1089 49.17 -16.87 12.70
CA VAL A 1089 48.67 -16.70 14.06
C VAL A 1089 47.21 -17.14 14.13
N HIS A 1090 46.36 -16.58 13.27
CA HIS A 1090 44.92 -16.86 13.22
C HIS A 1090 44.41 -16.96 11.78
N GLU A 1091 43.44 -17.83 11.57
CA GLU A 1091 42.63 -17.90 10.35
C GLU A 1091 41.20 -17.52 10.71
N LEU A 1092 40.76 -16.34 10.27
CA LEU A 1092 39.47 -15.75 10.60
C LEU A 1092 38.50 -16.07 9.45
N SER A 1093 37.74 -17.15 9.60
CA SER A 1093 36.78 -17.61 8.59
C SER A 1093 35.34 -17.52 9.10
N ARG A 1094 34.47 -16.80 8.39
CA ARG A 1094 33.02 -16.91 8.52
C ARG A 1094 32.42 -16.67 7.13
N ALA A 1095 31.46 -17.52 6.71
CA ALA A 1095 30.96 -17.63 5.34
C ALA A 1095 30.68 -16.26 4.67
N THR A 1096 31.63 -15.77 3.87
CA THR A 1096 31.53 -14.52 3.12
C THR A 1096 32.20 -14.68 1.76
N GLN A 1097 31.81 -13.82 0.82
CA GLN A 1097 32.49 -13.68 -0.47
C GLN A 1097 33.81 -12.88 -0.29
N GLN A 1098 34.57 -12.75 -1.36
CA GLN A 1098 35.83 -12.01 -1.49
C GLN A 1098 35.99 -10.83 -0.52
N VAL A 1099 37.06 -10.87 0.31
CA VAL A 1099 37.46 -9.76 1.18
C VAL A 1099 37.99 -8.63 0.28
N PHE A 1100 37.40 -7.45 0.42
CA PHE A 1100 37.71 -6.29 -0.40
C PHE A 1100 38.67 -5.33 0.32
N ARG A 1101 38.51 -5.13 1.65
CA ARG A 1101 39.35 -4.21 2.44
C ARG A 1101 39.62 -4.71 3.85
N LEU A 1102 40.80 -4.35 4.38
CA LEU A 1102 41.26 -4.64 5.73
C LEU A 1102 41.92 -3.42 6.36
N CYS A 1103 41.70 -3.23 7.67
CA CYS A 1103 42.45 -2.25 8.46
C CYS A 1103 42.60 -2.68 9.93
N PHE A 1104 43.63 -2.14 10.60
CA PHE A 1104 43.88 -2.29 12.03
C PHE A 1104 43.39 -1.07 12.81
N SER A 1105 42.96 -1.28 14.05
CA SER A 1105 42.71 -0.19 15.00
C SER A 1105 44.01 0.47 15.44
N SER A 1106 43.92 1.72 15.91
CA SER A 1106 45.09 2.49 16.34
C SER A 1106 45.89 1.82 17.47
N ASP A 1107 45.22 1.04 18.31
CA ASP A 1107 45.78 0.26 19.42
C ASP A 1107 46.19 -1.17 19.04
N ASP A 1108 46.10 -1.57 17.77
CA ASP A 1108 46.37 -2.90 17.22
C ASP A 1108 45.50 -4.03 17.82
N ALA A 1109 44.48 -3.72 18.61
CA ALA A 1109 43.64 -4.72 19.27
C ALA A 1109 42.55 -5.32 18.37
N TRP A 1110 42.15 -4.60 17.32
CA TRP A 1110 41.02 -4.96 16.47
C TRP A 1110 41.38 -4.92 14.98
N ILE A 1111 40.80 -5.84 14.22
CA ILE A 1111 40.88 -5.92 12.77
C ILE A 1111 39.47 -5.72 12.22
N ALA A 1112 39.30 -4.82 11.26
CA ALA A 1112 38.06 -4.69 10.51
C ALA A 1112 38.25 -5.23 9.08
N SER A 1113 37.24 -5.92 8.58
CA SER A 1113 37.22 -6.46 7.22
C SER A 1113 35.89 -6.15 6.51
N SER A 1114 35.96 -5.75 5.25
CA SER A 1114 34.79 -5.64 4.38
C SER A 1114 34.84 -6.65 3.22
N SER A 1115 33.68 -7.06 2.72
CA SER A 1115 33.54 -7.98 1.59
C SER A 1115 32.71 -7.40 0.46
N ILE A 1116 32.85 -7.97 -0.74
CA ILE A 1116 32.10 -7.55 -1.95
C ILE A 1116 30.57 -7.66 -1.81
N ASN A 1117 30.06 -8.47 -0.88
CA ASN A 1117 28.62 -8.57 -0.61
C ASN A 1117 28.10 -7.49 0.35
N GLY A 1118 28.90 -6.46 0.67
CA GLY A 1118 28.54 -5.40 1.61
C GLY A 1118 28.70 -5.79 3.09
N SER A 1119 29.35 -6.93 3.40
CA SER A 1119 29.56 -7.33 4.80
C SER A 1119 30.68 -6.54 5.48
N ILE A 1120 30.51 -6.23 6.77
CA ILE A 1120 31.48 -5.63 7.68
C ILE A 1120 31.66 -6.60 8.85
N SER A 1121 32.90 -6.95 9.16
CA SER A 1121 33.25 -7.75 10.33
C SER A 1121 34.32 -7.06 11.17
N VAL A 1122 34.22 -7.14 12.50
CA VAL A 1122 35.24 -6.65 13.45
C VAL A 1122 35.71 -7.80 14.33
N TRP A 1123 37.01 -8.06 14.30
CA TRP A 1123 37.67 -9.19 14.94
C TRP A 1123 38.68 -8.70 15.98
N ASN A 1124 38.87 -9.47 17.03
CA ASN A 1124 39.99 -9.25 17.95
C ASN A 1124 41.28 -9.80 17.32
N ALA A 1125 42.30 -8.95 17.19
CA ALA A 1125 43.56 -9.30 16.53
C ALA A 1125 44.35 -10.40 17.26
N PHE A 1126 44.21 -10.47 18.59
CA PHE A 1126 44.99 -11.36 19.45
C PHE A 1126 44.30 -12.69 19.72
N THR A 1127 42.97 -12.69 19.87
CA THR A 1127 42.20 -13.90 20.18
C THR A 1127 41.56 -14.54 18.96
N GLY A 1128 41.40 -13.79 17.86
CA GLY A 1128 40.65 -14.21 16.68
C GLY A 1128 39.13 -14.23 16.86
N GLY A 1129 38.62 -13.79 18.02
CA GLY A 1129 37.18 -13.73 18.30
C GLY A 1129 36.47 -12.65 17.47
N LEU A 1130 35.26 -12.96 17.00
CA LEU A 1130 34.43 -12.02 16.23
C LEU A 1130 33.55 -11.19 17.16
N LEU A 1131 33.73 -9.87 17.16
CA LEU A 1131 32.94 -8.95 17.97
C LEU A 1131 31.64 -8.53 17.27
N PHE A 1132 31.73 -8.19 15.99
CA PHE A 1132 30.62 -7.60 15.23
C PHE A 1132 30.60 -8.12 13.80
N TYR A 1133 29.40 -8.36 13.28
CA TYR A 1133 29.17 -8.75 11.89
C TYR A 1133 27.85 -8.15 11.41
N PHE A 1134 27.87 -7.53 10.24
CA PHE A 1134 26.70 -6.92 9.62
C PHE A 1134 26.82 -6.99 8.08
N ILE A 1135 25.71 -7.17 7.37
CA ILE A 1135 25.67 -7.12 5.90
C ILE A 1135 24.83 -5.91 5.46
N LEU A 1136 25.42 -5.02 4.67
CA LEU A 1136 24.71 -3.96 3.98
C LEU A 1136 24.25 -4.42 2.59
N PRO A 1137 23.12 -3.91 2.09
CA PRO A 1137 22.65 -4.17 0.74
C PRO A 1137 23.30 -3.25 -0.32
N VAL A 1138 24.43 -2.61 0.02
CA VAL A 1138 25.22 -1.73 -0.85
C VAL A 1138 26.68 -2.17 -0.82
N LEU A 1139 27.41 -1.93 -1.91
CA LEU A 1139 28.83 -2.25 -1.98
C LEU A 1139 29.63 -1.32 -1.06
N LEU A 1140 30.59 -1.88 -0.33
CA LEU A 1140 31.51 -1.15 0.52
C LEU A 1140 32.85 -1.01 -0.18
N ASN A 1141 33.20 0.22 -0.53
CA ASN A 1141 34.41 0.52 -1.29
C ASN A 1141 35.63 0.63 -0.36
N ASP A 1142 35.46 1.19 0.85
CA ASP A 1142 36.57 1.34 1.80
C ASP A 1142 36.10 1.45 3.27
N ILE A 1143 36.98 1.08 4.22
CA ILE A 1143 36.70 1.09 5.67
C ILE A 1143 37.89 1.61 6.48
N ALA A 1144 37.62 2.34 7.58
CA ALA A 1144 38.65 2.87 8.46
C ALA A 1144 38.20 2.88 9.92
N PHE A 1145 39.12 2.68 10.87
CA PHE A 1145 38.86 2.91 12.29
C PHE A 1145 38.91 4.40 12.62
N LEU A 1146 38.00 4.83 13.49
CA LEU A 1146 38.04 6.16 14.10
C LEU A 1146 38.63 6.02 15.51
N PRO A 1147 39.59 6.87 15.91
CA PRO A 1147 40.10 6.92 17.27
C PRO A 1147 38.96 7.13 18.28
N SER A 1148 38.82 6.18 19.22
CA SER A 1148 37.86 6.29 20.29
C SER A 1148 38.52 6.91 21.53
N THR A 1149 37.88 7.93 22.11
CA THR A 1149 38.29 8.51 23.40
C THR A 1149 37.81 7.67 24.58
N ASP A 1150 36.84 6.77 24.36
CA ASP A 1150 36.28 5.87 25.36
C ASP A 1150 36.62 4.41 25.00
N PRO A 1151 37.43 3.69 25.79
CA PRO A 1151 37.78 2.28 25.52
C PRO A 1151 36.58 1.34 25.55
N LYS A 1152 35.41 1.80 26.01
CA LYS A 1152 34.16 1.04 25.94
C LYS A 1152 33.62 0.91 24.51
N TYR A 1153 33.96 1.82 23.60
CA TYR A 1153 33.40 1.85 22.25
C TYR A 1153 34.46 1.75 21.17
N ILE A 1154 34.16 0.99 20.12
CA ILE A 1154 34.90 0.97 18.86
C ILE A 1154 34.14 1.79 17.84
N ARG A 1155 34.82 2.72 17.18
CA ARG A 1155 34.23 3.52 16.10
C ARG A 1155 34.83 3.11 14.75
N LEU A 1156 33.97 2.89 13.76
CA LEU A 1156 34.35 2.56 12.39
C LEU A 1156 33.71 3.55 11.42
N ALA A 1157 34.39 3.93 10.36
CA ALA A 1157 33.83 4.64 9.21
C ALA A 1157 33.84 3.71 7.98
N SER A 1158 32.78 3.74 7.19
CA SER A 1158 32.71 2.99 5.92
C SER A 1158 32.22 3.88 4.78
N ALA A 1159 32.93 3.83 3.65
CA ALA A 1159 32.51 4.42 2.39
C ALA A 1159 31.78 3.39 1.53
N SER A 1160 30.65 3.81 0.97
CA SER A 1160 29.72 2.95 0.25
C SER A 1160 29.48 3.47 -1.16
N SER A 1161 29.13 2.58 -2.10
CA SER A 1161 28.80 2.93 -3.49
C SER A 1161 27.57 3.83 -3.59
N ASP A 1162 26.73 3.89 -2.56
CA ASP A 1162 25.60 4.82 -2.49
C ASP A 1162 26.01 6.23 -2.02
N GLY A 1163 27.28 6.60 -2.13
CA GLY A 1163 27.75 7.96 -1.83
C GLY A 1163 27.50 8.41 -0.39
N LEU A 1164 27.38 7.48 0.57
CA LEU A 1164 27.26 7.78 2.00
C LEU A 1164 28.49 7.34 2.80
N ILE A 1165 28.87 8.16 3.77
CA ILE A 1165 29.83 7.81 4.83
C ILE A 1165 28.99 7.35 6.03
N ARG A 1166 29.20 6.11 6.47
CA ARG A 1166 28.53 5.57 7.66
C ARG A 1166 29.52 5.49 8.81
N ILE A 1167 29.16 6.06 9.96
CA ILE A 1167 29.92 5.93 11.21
C ILE A 1167 29.23 4.91 12.11
N TRP A 1168 29.94 3.84 12.43
CA TRP A 1168 29.51 2.77 13.31
C TRP A 1168 30.09 3.02 14.70
N CYS A 1169 29.29 2.82 15.74
CA CYS A 1169 29.72 2.87 17.14
C CYS A 1169 29.32 1.56 17.82
N LEU A 1170 30.31 0.75 18.19
CA LEU A 1170 30.15 -0.61 18.71
C LEU A 1170 30.54 -0.65 20.19
N ASP A 1171 29.66 -1.15 21.08
CA ASP A 1171 29.97 -1.34 22.51
C ASP A 1171 30.78 -2.64 22.70
N VAL A 1172 31.98 -2.54 23.27
CA VAL A 1172 32.85 -3.71 23.52
C VAL A 1172 32.29 -4.61 24.63
N GLY A 1173 31.38 -4.09 25.47
CA GLY A 1173 30.74 -4.82 26.56
C GLY A 1173 29.54 -5.70 26.14
N SER A 1174 29.01 -5.54 24.93
CA SER A 1174 27.98 -6.46 24.42
C SER A 1174 28.65 -7.76 23.97
N GLN A 1175 28.35 -8.87 24.65
CA GLN A 1175 28.77 -10.21 24.23
C GLN A 1175 28.42 -10.46 22.76
N GLU A 1176 29.33 -11.09 22.00
CA GLU A 1176 29.22 -11.49 20.58
C GLU A 1176 27.81 -11.34 19.97
N THR A 1177 27.43 -10.12 19.62
CA THR A 1177 26.15 -9.85 18.95
C THR A 1177 26.42 -9.79 17.47
N ALA A 1178 26.29 -10.93 16.78
CA ALA A 1178 26.08 -10.84 15.34
C ALA A 1178 24.61 -10.48 15.10
N TRP A 1179 24.41 -9.41 14.36
CA TRP A 1179 23.10 -8.94 13.94
C TRP A 1179 22.89 -9.35 12.49
N ILE A 1180 21.73 -9.92 12.22
CA ILE A 1180 21.36 -10.40 10.90
C ILE A 1180 20.18 -9.56 10.44
N LEU A 1181 20.41 -8.74 9.42
CA LEU A 1181 19.33 -8.10 8.67
C LEU A 1181 18.68 -9.16 7.78
N LYS A 1182 17.41 -9.45 8.03
CA LYS A 1182 16.62 -10.38 7.23
C LYS A 1182 16.01 -9.65 6.03
N ASN A 1183 15.73 -10.41 4.97
CA ASN A 1183 15.05 -9.92 3.75
C ASN A 1183 13.64 -9.38 4.00
N ASP A 1184 13.08 -9.59 5.19
CA ASP A 1184 11.79 -9.05 5.60
C ASP A 1184 11.92 -7.67 6.27
N GLY A 1185 13.13 -7.09 6.34
CA GLY A 1185 13.41 -5.77 6.92
C GLY A 1185 13.79 -5.79 8.40
N TRP A 1186 13.69 -6.94 9.08
CA TRP A 1186 14.01 -7.05 10.51
C TRP A 1186 15.50 -7.21 10.77
N LEU A 1187 16.01 -6.47 11.75
CA LEU A 1187 17.29 -6.77 12.39
C LEU A 1187 17.06 -7.77 13.52
N THR A 1188 17.70 -8.93 13.41
CA THR A 1188 17.57 -10.03 14.36
C THR A 1188 18.90 -10.41 15.01
N GLY A 1189 18.86 -10.92 16.23
CA GLY A 1189 20.02 -11.57 16.85
C GLY A 1189 20.30 -12.94 16.23
N ASN A 1190 21.47 -13.53 16.51
CA ASN A 1190 21.81 -14.91 16.11
C ASN A 1190 20.81 -15.97 16.59
N ASP A 1191 20.10 -15.68 17.68
CA ASP A 1191 19.03 -16.52 18.25
C ASP A 1191 17.68 -16.34 17.54
N GLY A 1192 17.61 -15.46 16.55
CA GLY A 1192 16.40 -15.14 15.78
C GLY A 1192 15.49 -14.08 16.43
N ASN A 1193 15.87 -13.55 17.59
CA ASN A 1193 15.08 -12.55 18.32
C ASN A 1193 15.00 -11.22 17.56
N LEU A 1194 13.82 -10.60 17.53
CA LEU A 1194 13.58 -9.29 16.91
C LEU A 1194 14.21 -8.18 17.74
N LEU A 1195 15.26 -7.55 17.21
CA LEU A 1195 15.94 -6.48 17.92
C LEU A 1195 15.41 -5.12 17.51
N PHE A 1196 15.32 -4.89 16.20
CA PHE A 1196 15.09 -3.56 15.66
C PHE A 1196 14.57 -3.59 14.24
N TRP A 1197 13.86 -2.55 13.82
CA TRP A 1197 13.49 -2.34 12.42
C TRP A 1197 14.18 -1.06 11.91
N PRO A 1198 15.32 -1.17 11.21
CA PRO A 1198 16.03 -0.02 10.68
C PRO A 1198 15.26 0.55 9.49
N VAL A 1199 14.74 1.77 9.63
CA VAL A 1199 13.99 2.44 8.55
C VAL A 1199 14.90 2.76 7.35
N PHE A 1200 16.22 2.85 7.58
CA PHE A 1200 17.24 3.10 6.56
C PHE A 1200 17.33 2.06 5.43
N ASN A 1201 16.76 0.87 5.60
CA ASN A 1201 16.86 -0.22 4.61
C ASN A 1201 15.49 -0.77 4.23
N GLN A 1202 14.68 0.04 3.54
CA GLN A 1202 13.79 -0.52 2.51
C GLN A 1202 14.66 -0.89 1.30
N ILE A 1203 15.58 -1.84 1.46
CA ILE A 1203 16.50 -2.31 0.41
C ILE A 1203 16.52 -3.84 0.52
N ASN A 1204 15.56 -4.49 -0.14
CA ASN A 1204 15.49 -5.95 -0.22
C ASN A 1204 16.31 -6.42 -1.42
N THR A 1205 17.36 -7.20 -1.16
CA THR A 1205 18.24 -7.80 -2.16
C THR A 1205 17.71 -9.14 -2.65
N ILE A 1206 17.60 -9.31 -3.97
CA ILE A 1206 17.81 -10.58 -4.68
C ILE A 1206 18.77 -10.28 -5.83
N ARG A 1207 20.08 -10.46 -5.62
CA ARG A 1207 21.03 -10.69 -6.71
C ARG A 1207 21.24 -12.20 -6.82
N GLU A 1208 20.40 -12.87 -7.59
CA GLU A 1208 20.83 -14.11 -8.24
C GLU A 1208 21.57 -13.73 -9.53
N SER A 1209 22.69 -14.40 -9.74
CA SER A 1209 23.66 -14.21 -10.82
C SER A 1209 23.04 -13.87 -12.19
N ARG A 1210 23.45 -12.74 -12.77
CA ARG A 1210 23.33 -12.46 -14.20
C ARG A 1210 24.25 -13.42 -14.96
N ASP A 1211 23.70 -14.53 -15.41
CA ASP A 1211 24.15 -15.20 -16.62
C ASP A 1211 22.90 -15.50 -17.48
N SER A 1212 22.97 -15.09 -18.74
CA SER A 1212 21.99 -15.28 -19.83
C SER A 1212 20.70 -14.44 -19.83
N VAL A 1213 20.76 -13.16 -20.23
CA VAL A 1213 19.75 -12.53 -21.11
C VAL A 1213 20.40 -11.38 -21.91
N ASP A 1214 21.41 -11.67 -22.73
CA ASP A 1214 21.81 -10.78 -23.84
C ASP A 1214 21.15 -11.31 -25.12
N SER A 1215 19.85 -11.02 -25.28
CA SER A 1215 19.14 -10.91 -26.56
C SER A 1215 17.65 -10.72 -26.30
N LEU A 1216 17.16 -9.49 -26.32
CA LEU A 1216 15.79 -9.10 -26.72
C LEU A 1216 15.73 -7.60 -26.97
#